data_AF-A0A7Y4TD85-F1
#
_entry.id   AF-A0A7Y4TD85-F1
#
_cell.length_a   1.000
_cell.length_b   1.000
_cell.length_c   1.000
_cell.angle_alpha   90.00
_cell.angle_beta   90.00
_cell.angle_gamma   90.00
#
_symmetry.space_group_name_H-M   'P 1'
#
loop_
_entity.id
_entity.type
_entity.pdbx_description
1 polymer ?
#
loop_
_entity_poly.entity_id
_entity_poly.type
_entity_poly.pdbx_seq_one_letter_code
_entity_poly.pdbx_strand_id
1 'polypeptide(L)'
;MRCGFAGSLAVFMTVFAHVSAATAQPAGSCKDSPWLSGAGYPVSVHLNGALLPLDVVREYLDMKWPQRAIETADPFPAREMIAAVAALKDRTPPKGELLSFEVYIPPGGPQPPYEYPYDEAAGHYRARNFAEAIPLFDAIVSDKRSFYRAAAAYSAARAALMLGRYEDGIRRLDRLVDDPQLVEFRAASLKLVGTLQYQHGSAPLIAARFAQIAYLVAASPQLVCRYPALVPVIAEARDDLAWLESQKSPDPREATRDPPISYVMDSLAPSMPYVDLLRVTGSPTPYGQDFGWADDVSFIAPPESRLRGRMQYRARYRPDLQAYDPSPVAARAKELTAHARARWKETKNVLWAHALAARTADIADVAIIREALASLTINPATPEQRLANLFLRRHLAAQGARVLLMAGNADQAIGLLREQLAIVKRIKNIEFSGWHRGGDTDRWSTSFVLNGGVRWLLQRRDIAGARKWANEASEVLNEDANLFGLKLRPDVQLEVLLAVNPKELVTATLAEGRTSYGGADALFAVADLLPAKTLVDMSAERSVARDIRRALLAAGWTRLHLLGRDDDALALLPRVRELFPELAGDIDDITNAWFSFTRDHAITRMLLRAPGFLPRARWFKRGWLQQGIFAVDGQNPSDGNWWCPLDTSAIKTEMLFGFYADPLRAPRAQGFWFGSYYSLPKSDRTTGVAQADQLIAWHPLLRLIDKSELEALSHVQSGPKILSERAVAWASWSNWLTWASGLDKDLPETLHLAVRATRFGCRRSGAHGAYSRAAFEYLHDHYPSSDWTKKTPFWFNEQKPR
;
A
#
# COMPACT_ATOMS: atom_id res chain seq x y z
N MET A 1 -13.29 17.97 -44.06
CA MET A 1 -13.31 16.53 -43.72
C MET A 1 -13.61 16.38 -42.24
N ARG A 2 -14.39 15.35 -41.87
CA ARG A 2 -15.15 15.15 -40.63
C ARG A 2 -14.32 14.58 -39.46
N CYS A 3 -14.96 14.64 -38.28
CA CYS A 3 -14.71 13.97 -36.98
C CYS A 3 -13.81 14.75 -36.01
N GLY A 4 -14.17 15.02 -34.74
CA GLY A 4 -15.29 14.59 -33.91
C GLY A 4 -14.80 14.52 -32.46
N PHE A 5 -15.04 15.55 -31.64
CA PHE A 5 -14.71 15.59 -30.21
C PHE A 5 -15.99 15.93 -29.44
N ALA A 6 -16.69 14.90 -28.96
CA ALA A 6 -17.79 15.03 -28.02
C ALA A 6 -17.91 13.72 -27.23
N GLY A 7 -17.61 13.76 -25.93
CA GLY A 7 -17.79 12.62 -25.05
C GLY A 7 -16.98 12.71 -23.76
N SER A 8 -17.36 13.59 -22.83
CA SER A 8 -16.89 13.55 -21.42
C SER A 8 -17.77 14.33 -20.42
N LEU A 9 -19.07 14.55 -20.68
CA LEU A 9 -19.93 15.29 -19.73
C LEU A 9 -21.27 14.64 -19.36
N ALA A 10 -21.52 13.37 -19.72
CA ALA A 10 -22.82 12.72 -19.54
C ALA A 10 -22.87 11.59 -18.49
N VAL A 11 -21.83 11.42 -17.66
CA VAL A 11 -21.76 10.30 -16.68
C VAL A 11 -22.15 10.71 -15.25
N PHE A 12 -22.29 12.00 -14.95
CA PHE A 12 -22.53 12.47 -13.57
C PHE A 12 -23.99 12.82 -13.22
N MET A 13 -24.95 12.76 -14.16
CA MET A 13 -26.35 13.15 -13.88
C MET A 13 -27.39 12.01 -13.91
N THR A 14 -27.01 10.76 -14.18
CA THR A 14 -27.99 9.66 -14.35
C THR A 14 -28.26 8.84 -13.08
N VAL A 15 -27.58 9.12 -11.96
CA VAL A 15 -27.77 8.37 -10.70
C VAL A 15 -28.94 8.92 -9.84
N PHE A 16 -29.46 10.12 -10.13
CA PHE A 16 -30.52 10.73 -9.31
C PHE A 16 -31.97 10.56 -9.82
N ALA A 17 -32.20 9.89 -10.95
CA ALA A 17 -33.52 9.85 -11.60
C ALA A 17 -34.25 8.49 -11.55
N HIS A 18 -33.84 7.52 -10.73
CA HIS A 18 -34.46 6.17 -10.67
C HIS A 18 -35.05 5.76 -9.31
N VAL A 19 -35.33 6.71 -8.41
CA VAL A 19 -35.99 6.41 -7.11
C VAL A 19 -37.50 6.75 -7.12
N SER A 20 -38.06 7.21 -8.24
CA SER A 20 -39.48 7.58 -8.30
C SER A 20 -40.40 6.35 -8.36
N ALA A 21 -41.11 6.15 -7.24
CA ALA A 21 -42.32 5.36 -7.07
C ALA A 21 -42.19 3.82 -7.20
N ALA A 22 -41.46 3.20 -6.27
CA ALA A 22 -41.81 1.84 -5.84
C ALA A 22 -43.12 1.94 -5.02
N THR A 23 -44.25 1.68 -5.67
CA THR A 23 -45.52 1.47 -4.96
C THR A 23 -45.34 0.29 -4.00
N ALA A 24 -45.75 0.48 -2.74
CA ALA A 24 -45.69 -0.55 -1.72
C ALA A 24 -46.43 -1.81 -2.23
N GLN A 25 -45.68 -2.86 -2.58
CA GLN A 25 -46.27 -4.16 -2.83
C GLN A 25 -46.96 -4.59 -1.51
N PRO A 26 -48.19 -5.13 -1.57
CA PRO A 26 -48.83 -5.71 -0.41
C PRO A 26 -47.93 -6.80 0.16
N ALA A 27 -48.02 -7.06 1.48
CA ALA A 27 -47.15 -7.93 2.29
C ALA A 27 -47.02 -9.40 1.79
N GLY A 28 -46.52 -9.59 0.58
CA GLY A 28 -46.02 -10.84 0.03
C GLY A 28 -44.71 -11.19 0.72
N SER A 29 -44.48 -12.48 0.89
CA SER A 29 -43.41 -12.98 1.75
C SER A 29 -42.05 -12.39 1.36
N CYS A 30 -41.28 -11.92 2.34
CA CYS A 30 -39.90 -11.45 2.21
C CYS A 30 -38.98 -12.36 1.37
N LYS A 31 -39.33 -13.64 1.20
CA LYS A 31 -38.52 -14.64 0.51
C LYS A 31 -38.17 -14.27 -0.93
N ASP A 32 -39.01 -13.49 -1.61
CA ASP A 32 -38.83 -13.17 -3.03
C ASP A 32 -38.19 -11.80 -3.27
N SER A 33 -37.82 -11.07 -2.21
CA SER A 33 -37.17 -9.77 -2.35
C SER A 33 -35.80 -9.95 -3.05
N PRO A 34 -35.55 -9.29 -4.21
CA PRO A 34 -34.29 -9.37 -4.94
C PRO A 34 -33.07 -9.04 -4.09
N TRP A 35 -33.26 -8.25 -3.03
CA TRP A 35 -32.23 -7.90 -2.06
C TRP A 35 -31.72 -9.08 -1.21
N LEU A 36 -32.57 -10.09 -0.99
CA LEU A 36 -32.21 -11.30 -0.24
C LEU A 36 -31.73 -12.44 -1.15
N SER A 37 -32.11 -12.45 -2.43
CA SER A 37 -31.92 -13.60 -3.32
C SER A 37 -31.13 -13.34 -4.61
N GLY A 38 -30.88 -12.08 -5.02
CA GLY A 38 -30.34 -11.78 -6.35
C GLY A 38 -29.43 -10.55 -6.41
N ALA A 39 -28.13 -10.80 -6.47
CA ALA A 39 -27.08 -9.90 -6.98
C ALA A 39 -26.60 -8.71 -6.12
N GLY A 40 -27.14 -8.47 -4.92
CA GLY A 40 -26.55 -7.55 -3.94
C GLY A 40 -25.71 -8.30 -2.92
N TYR A 41 -24.40 -8.05 -2.85
CA TYR A 41 -23.49 -8.64 -1.85
C TYR A 41 -24.13 -8.63 -0.46
N PRO A 42 -24.28 -9.79 0.22
CA PRO A 42 -24.77 -9.77 1.58
C PRO A 42 -23.76 -8.99 2.42
N VAL A 43 -24.33 -8.12 3.24
CA VAL A 43 -23.56 -7.15 4.02
C VAL A 43 -22.62 -7.94 4.93
N SER A 44 -21.33 -7.67 4.81
CA SER A 44 -20.27 -8.40 5.49
C SER A 44 -19.33 -7.44 6.22
N VAL A 45 -18.71 -7.94 7.29
CA VAL A 45 -17.75 -7.20 8.13
C VAL A 45 -16.39 -7.86 7.99
N HIS A 46 -15.35 -7.03 7.87
CA HIS A 46 -13.96 -7.47 7.84
C HIS A 46 -13.39 -7.53 9.27
N LEU A 47 -13.44 -8.70 9.92
CA LEU A 47 -12.80 -8.88 11.23
C LEU A 47 -11.35 -9.36 11.04
N ASN A 48 -10.40 -8.42 10.96
CA ASN A 48 -8.97 -8.71 10.76
C ASN A 48 -8.71 -9.67 9.59
N GLY A 49 -9.35 -9.42 8.45
CA GLY A 49 -9.18 -10.19 7.22
C GLY A 49 -10.20 -11.30 7.02
N ALA A 50 -10.92 -11.71 8.08
CA ALA A 50 -12.05 -12.62 7.93
C ALA A 50 -13.28 -11.82 7.48
N LEU A 51 -13.81 -12.15 6.29
CA LEU A 51 -15.05 -11.57 5.79
C LEU A 51 -16.23 -12.39 6.30
N LEU A 52 -17.02 -11.83 7.21
CA LEU A 52 -18.17 -12.53 7.79
C LEU A 52 -19.48 -11.85 7.41
N PRO A 53 -20.49 -12.60 6.93
CA PRO A 53 -21.85 -12.07 6.79
C PRO A 53 -22.36 -11.57 8.15
N LEU A 54 -23.02 -10.41 8.16
CA LEU A 54 -23.54 -9.78 9.37
C LEU A 54 -24.46 -10.69 10.18
N ASP A 55 -25.34 -11.45 9.51
CA ASP A 55 -26.27 -12.37 10.19
C ASP A 55 -25.53 -13.44 11.00
N VAL A 56 -24.37 -13.89 10.52
CA VAL A 56 -23.55 -14.88 11.22
C VAL A 56 -22.81 -14.26 12.39
N VAL A 57 -22.32 -13.02 12.26
CA VAL A 57 -21.73 -12.28 13.38
C VAL A 57 -22.77 -12.09 14.49
N ARG A 58 -24.01 -11.75 14.12
CA ARG A 58 -25.14 -11.59 15.05
C ARG A 58 -25.40 -12.89 15.81
N GLU A 59 -25.54 -14.00 15.10
CA GLU A 59 -25.78 -15.30 15.71
C GLU A 59 -24.63 -15.71 16.62
N TYR A 60 -23.39 -15.53 16.19
CA TYR A 60 -22.24 -15.89 17.01
C TYR A 60 -22.17 -15.06 18.29
N LEU A 61 -22.45 -13.77 18.23
CA LEU A 61 -22.44 -12.91 19.41
C LEU A 61 -23.71 -13.02 20.28
N ASP A 62 -24.63 -13.93 19.98
CA ASP A 62 -25.98 -14.00 20.56
C ASP A 62 -26.64 -12.61 20.64
N MET A 63 -26.44 -11.81 19.59
CA MET A 63 -27.01 -10.47 19.50
C MET A 63 -28.50 -10.59 19.19
N LYS A 64 -29.29 -10.67 20.25
CA LYS A 64 -30.74 -10.61 20.15
C LYS A 64 -31.14 -9.16 19.92
N TRP A 65 -31.95 -8.94 18.89
CA TRP A 65 -32.66 -7.69 18.78
C TRP A 65 -33.58 -7.57 20.00
N PRO A 66 -33.59 -6.43 20.72
CA PRO A 66 -34.64 -6.15 21.69
C PRO A 66 -36.02 -6.55 21.14
N GLN A 67 -36.71 -7.45 21.86
CA GLN A 67 -38.03 -7.96 21.46
C GLN A 67 -39.01 -6.84 21.14
N ARG A 68 -38.97 -5.77 21.94
CA ARG A 68 -39.73 -4.55 21.70
C ARG A 68 -39.48 -3.96 20.32
N ALA A 69 -38.23 -3.88 19.87
CA ALA A 69 -37.90 -3.33 18.56
C ALA A 69 -38.39 -4.21 17.40
N ILE A 70 -38.48 -5.54 17.60
CA ILE A 70 -39.13 -6.43 16.64
C ILE A 70 -40.63 -6.13 16.58
N GLU A 71 -41.27 -5.95 17.73
CA GLU A 71 -42.71 -5.71 17.87
C GLU A 71 -43.13 -4.33 17.35
N THR A 72 -42.40 -3.27 17.74
CA THR A 72 -42.65 -1.88 17.34
C THR A 72 -42.05 -1.54 15.99
N ALA A 73 -41.15 -2.40 15.49
CA ALA A 73 -40.44 -2.23 14.25
C ALA A 73 -39.66 -0.89 14.19
N ASP A 74 -39.02 -0.57 15.31
CA ASP A 74 -38.28 0.68 15.53
C ASP A 74 -36.99 0.72 14.68
N PRO A 75 -36.89 1.62 13.68
CA PRO A 75 -35.71 1.71 12.83
C PRO A 75 -34.58 2.58 13.42
N PHE A 76 -34.78 3.22 14.58
CA PHE A 76 -33.81 4.16 15.15
C PHE A 76 -33.55 3.89 16.64
N PRO A 77 -32.35 3.40 17.03
CA PRO A 77 -32.07 2.93 18.38
C PRO A 77 -31.76 4.06 19.38
N ALA A 78 -32.69 5.00 19.55
CA ALA A 78 -32.49 6.20 20.35
C ALA A 78 -32.09 5.86 21.79
N ARG A 79 -32.69 4.82 22.38
CA ARG A 79 -32.40 4.39 23.75
C ARG A 79 -30.95 3.93 23.91
N GLU A 80 -30.48 3.07 23.01
CA GLU A 80 -29.12 2.54 23.00
C GLU A 80 -28.10 3.65 22.74
N MET A 81 -28.42 4.57 21.83
CA MET A 81 -27.58 5.73 21.54
C MET A 81 -27.47 6.69 22.73
N ILE A 82 -28.59 6.99 23.40
CA ILE A 82 -28.62 7.80 24.63
C ILE A 82 -27.82 7.12 25.74
N ALA A 83 -27.97 5.81 25.92
CA ALA A 83 -27.20 5.06 26.91
C ALA A 83 -25.70 5.09 26.60
N ALA A 84 -25.31 4.96 25.34
CA ALA A 84 -23.92 5.06 24.88
C ALA A 84 -23.32 6.45 25.11
N VAL A 85 -24.09 7.51 24.83
CA VAL A 85 -23.71 8.90 25.14
C VAL A 85 -23.55 9.10 26.65
N ALA A 86 -24.49 8.59 27.45
CA ALA A 86 -24.48 8.74 28.90
C ALA A 86 -23.26 8.03 29.54
N ALA A 87 -22.78 6.94 28.95
CA ALA A 87 -21.57 6.25 29.40
C ALA A 87 -20.29 7.11 29.32
N LEU A 88 -20.32 8.25 28.60
CA LEU A 88 -19.19 9.16 28.43
C LEU A 88 -19.31 10.49 29.21
N LYS A 89 -20.41 10.68 29.97
CA LYS A 89 -20.83 11.98 30.53
C LYS A 89 -19.77 12.71 31.38
N ASP A 90 -18.87 11.98 32.04
CA ASP A 90 -17.91 12.55 33.00
C ASP A 90 -16.50 12.81 32.42
N ARG A 91 -16.29 12.61 31.11
CA ARG A 91 -14.92 12.40 30.57
C ARG A 91 -14.65 13.07 29.20
N THR A 92 -15.41 14.09 28.82
CA THR A 92 -15.27 14.73 27.50
C THR A 92 -14.45 16.03 27.58
N PRO A 93 -13.29 16.16 26.90
CA PRO A 93 -12.64 17.45 26.74
C PRO A 93 -13.50 18.38 25.84
N PRO A 94 -13.49 19.72 26.05
CA PRO A 94 -14.34 20.63 25.31
C PRO A 94 -13.77 20.97 23.91
N LYS A 95 -14.69 20.99 22.94
CA LYS A 95 -14.73 21.75 21.67
C LYS A 95 -13.59 21.59 20.65
N GLY A 96 -13.88 20.84 19.59
CA GLY A 96 -13.54 21.26 18.22
C GLY A 96 -14.65 22.15 17.66
N GLU A 97 -14.31 23.26 17.01
CA GLU A 97 -15.30 24.12 16.34
C GLU A 97 -15.99 23.38 15.19
N LEU A 98 -17.31 23.45 15.16
CA LEU A 98 -18.14 22.76 14.18
C LEU A 98 -18.15 23.57 12.87
N LEU A 99 -17.70 23.00 11.76
CA LEU A 99 -17.87 23.60 10.44
C LEU A 99 -19.36 23.55 10.04
N SER A 100 -19.92 24.70 9.65
CA SER A 100 -21.35 24.83 9.30
C SER A 100 -21.60 24.44 7.86
N PHE A 101 -22.66 23.66 7.62
CA PHE A 101 -23.27 23.48 6.30
C PHE A 101 -24.59 24.24 6.21
N GLU A 102 -24.99 24.56 4.98
CA GLU A 102 -26.23 25.25 4.64
C GLU A 102 -27.47 24.51 5.16
N VAL A 103 -28.47 25.30 5.54
CA VAL A 103 -29.79 24.83 5.97
C VAL A 103 -30.51 24.26 4.76
N TYR A 104 -31.24 23.16 4.93
CA TYR A 104 -32.03 22.58 3.85
C TYR A 104 -33.14 23.55 3.42
N ILE A 105 -33.22 23.81 2.12
CA ILE A 105 -34.29 24.56 1.46
C ILE A 105 -35.18 23.51 0.76
N PRO A 106 -36.46 23.37 1.13
CA PRO A 106 -37.33 22.35 0.55
C PRO A 106 -37.53 22.52 -0.95
N PRO A 107 -37.62 21.41 -1.71
CA PRO A 107 -37.92 21.42 -3.13
C PRO A 107 -39.40 21.74 -3.35
N GLY A 108 -39.73 23.03 -3.39
CA GLY A 108 -41.05 23.54 -3.72
C GLY A 108 -41.03 25.05 -3.57
N GLY A 109 -41.36 25.78 -4.64
CA GLY A 109 -41.32 27.25 -4.63
C GLY A 109 -42.13 27.87 -3.48
N PRO A 110 -41.75 29.09 -3.06
CA PRO A 110 -42.21 29.72 -1.83
C PRO A 110 -43.75 29.80 -1.71
N GLN A 111 -44.28 29.36 -0.57
CA GLN A 111 -45.67 29.60 -0.15
C GLN A 111 -45.64 30.71 0.94
N PRO A 112 -46.11 31.94 0.65
CA PRO A 112 -45.75 33.16 1.39
C PRO A 112 -46.02 33.24 2.90
N PRO A 113 -47.00 32.57 3.54
CA PRO A 113 -47.22 32.82 4.97
C PRO A 113 -46.32 32.02 5.92
N TYR A 114 -45.59 31.00 5.46
CA TYR A 114 -44.82 30.09 6.35
C TYR A 114 -43.29 30.12 6.15
N GLU A 115 -42.79 30.90 5.19
CA GLU A 115 -41.36 31.03 4.90
C GLU A 115 -40.63 31.86 5.97
N TYR A 116 -41.25 32.95 6.43
CA TYR A 116 -40.65 33.88 7.40
C TYR A 116 -40.22 33.22 8.73
N PRO A 117 -41.07 32.42 9.44
CA PRO A 117 -40.65 31.80 10.69
C PRO A 117 -39.51 30.79 10.51
N TYR A 118 -39.49 30.06 9.40
CA TYR A 118 -38.41 29.10 9.12
C TYR A 118 -37.11 29.81 8.78
N ASP A 119 -37.16 30.89 7.99
CA ASP A 119 -36.00 31.70 7.65
C ASP A 119 -35.39 32.38 8.87
N GLU A 120 -36.21 32.85 9.81
CA GLU A 120 -35.78 33.39 11.09
C GLU A 120 -35.02 32.32 11.90
N ALA A 121 -35.63 31.14 12.09
CA ALA A 121 -35.01 30.02 12.79
C ALA A 121 -33.69 29.57 12.10
N ALA A 122 -33.70 29.48 10.78
CA ALA A 122 -32.54 29.15 9.95
C ALA A 122 -31.45 30.24 10.01
N GLY A 123 -31.82 31.51 10.17
CA GLY A 123 -30.92 32.62 10.43
C GLY A 123 -30.14 32.43 11.73
N HIS A 124 -30.84 32.15 12.83
CA HIS A 124 -30.21 31.80 14.11
C HIS A 124 -29.31 30.57 14.00
N TYR A 125 -29.75 29.53 13.30
CA TYR A 125 -28.95 28.33 13.06
C TYR A 125 -27.65 28.63 12.31
N ARG A 126 -27.72 29.38 11.20
CA ARG A 126 -26.54 29.78 10.40
C ARG A 126 -25.57 30.66 11.18
N ALA A 127 -26.10 31.52 12.05
CA ALA A 127 -25.32 32.32 12.99
C ALA A 127 -24.70 31.51 14.14
N ARG A 128 -24.93 30.18 14.21
CA ARG A 128 -24.52 29.27 15.30
C ARG A 128 -25.18 29.59 16.66
N ASN A 129 -26.27 30.34 16.65
CA ASN A 129 -27.12 30.61 17.82
C ASN A 129 -28.10 29.44 18.01
N PHE A 130 -27.56 28.25 18.27
CA PHE A 130 -28.35 27.01 18.29
C PHE A 130 -29.37 26.98 19.43
N ALA A 131 -29.07 27.60 20.57
CA ALA A 131 -29.99 27.65 21.71
C ALA A 131 -31.26 28.44 21.40
N GLU A 132 -31.13 29.51 20.60
CA GLU A 132 -32.19 30.39 20.13
C GLU A 132 -32.93 29.77 18.93
N ALA A 133 -32.22 29.07 18.05
CA ALA A 133 -32.82 28.42 16.87
C ALA A 133 -33.78 27.27 17.25
N ILE A 134 -33.45 26.47 18.27
CA ILE A 134 -34.24 25.30 18.69
C ILE A 134 -35.71 25.64 19.00
N PRO A 135 -36.04 26.60 19.90
CA PRO A 135 -37.44 26.92 20.21
C PRO A 135 -38.20 27.50 19.01
N LEU A 136 -37.54 28.23 18.11
CA LEU A 136 -38.14 28.74 16.88
C LEU A 136 -38.52 27.59 15.95
N PHE A 137 -37.61 26.62 15.74
CA PHE A 137 -37.94 25.40 15.01
C PHE A 137 -39.06 24.59 15.69
N ASP A 138 -39.05 24.45 17.01
CA ASP A 138 -40.09 23.72 17.76
C ASP A 138 -41.49 24.35 17.61
N ALA A 139 -41.58 25.68 17.51
CA ALA A 139 -42.83 26.37 17.20
C ALA A 139 -43.37 25.98 15.81
N ILE A 140 -42.49 25.87 14.81
CA ILE A 140 -42.85 25.43 13.46
C ILE A 140 -43.26 23.95 13.45
N VAL A 141 -42.59 23.09 14.23
CA VAL A 141 -42.95 21.67 14.37
C VAL A 141 -44.35 21.50 14.97
N SER A 142 -44.75 22.42 15.85
CA SER A 142 -46.04 22.40 16.54
C SER A 142 -47.20 22.89 15.65
N ASP A 143 -46.94 23.74 14.65
CA ASP A 143 -47.96 24.12 13.66
C ASP A 143 -48.14 23.01 12.61
N LYS A 144 -49.20 22.21 12.79
CA LYS A 144 -49.57 21.12 11.86
C LYS A 144 -49.85 21.59 10.42
N ARG A 145 -50.05 22.89 10.19
CA ARG A 145 -50.28 23.48 8.87
C ARG A 145 -48.99 23.90 8.17
N SER A 146 -47.86 23.93 8.89
CA SER A 146 -46.58 24.33 8.33
C SER A 146 -46.05 23.28 7.35
N PHE A 147 -45.74 23.70 6.13
CA PHE A 147 -45.02 22.87 5.15
C PHE A 147 -43.58 22.55 5.60
N TYR A 148 -43.00 23.39 6.46
CA TYR A 148 -41.63 23.23 6.96
C TYR A 148 -41.54 22.33 8.21
N ARG A 149 -42.65 21.70 8.64
CA ARG A 149 -42.70 20.95 9.91
C ARG A 149 -41.61 19.89 10.03
N ALA A 150 -41.38 19.10 8.97
CA ALA A 150 -40.36 18.05 8.97
C ALA A 150 -38.92 18.62 8.91
N ALA A 151 -38.70 19.65 8.09
CA ALA A 151 -37.42 20.35 7.99
C ALA A 151 -37.03 21.05 9.31
N ALA A 152 -38.00 21.66 9.98
CA ALA A 152 -37.83 22.29 11.28
C ALA A 152 -37.52 21.25 12.37
N ALA A 153 -38.22 20.11 12.39
CA ALA A 153 -37.94 19.02 13.33
C ALA A 153 -36.51 18.50 13.17
N TYR A 154 -36.08 18.27 11.93
CA TYR A 154 -34.71 17.85 11.61
C TYR A 154 -33.68 18.89 12.02
N SER A 155 -33.93 20.17 11.72
CA SER A 155 -33.03 21.28 12.04
C SER A 155 -32.92 21.50 13.56
N ALA A 156 -34.01 21.34 14.31
CA ALA A 156 -33.99 21.39 15.77
C ALA A 156 -33.17 20.25 16.37
N ALA A 157 -33.33 19.02 15.85
CA ALA A 157 -32.52 17.87 16.26
C ALA A 157 -31.03 18.11 16.00
N ARG A 158 -30.68 18.58 14.81
CA ARG A 158 -29.31 18.94 14.44
C ARG A 158 -28.76 20.04 15.34
N ALA A 159 -29.50 21.12 15.56
CA ALA A 159 -29.09 22.22 16.43
C ALA A 159 -28.80 21.75 17.86
N ALA A 160 -29.63 20.84 18.41
CA ALA A 160 -29.41 20.24 19.73
C ALA A 160 -28.10 19.41 19.78
N LEU A 161 -27.83 18.59 18.77
CA LEU A 161 -26.57 17.83 18.66
C LEU A 161 -25.35 18.77 18.56
N MET A 162 -25.45 19.84 17.76
CA MET A 162 -24.40 20.85 17.58
C MET A 162 -24.16 21.67 18.85
N LEU A 163 -25.18 21.85 19.69
CA LEU A 163 -25.07 22.50 21.00
C LEU A 163 -24.46 21.58 22.08
N GLY A 164 -24.16 20.31 21.74
CA GLY A 164 -23.69 19.30 22.69
C GLY A 164 -24.81 18.71 23.57
N ARG A 165 -26.09 19.01 23.26
CA ARG A 165 -27.26 18.41 23.92
C ARG A 165 -27.60 17.08 23.25
N TYR A 166 -26.65 16.14 23.29
CA TYR A 166 -26.70 14.89 22.52
C TYR A 166 -27.95 14.05 22.79
N GLU A 167 -28.33 13.88 24.05
CA GLU A 167 -29.53 13.13 24.41
C GLU A 167 -30.81 13.77 23.86
N ASP A 168 -30.94 15.10 23.95
CA ASP A 168 -32.08 15.85 23.41
C ASP A 168 -32.15 15.72 21.89
N GLY A 169 -31.01 15.92 21.21
CA GLY A 169 -30.90 15.75 19.76
C GLY A 169 -31.31 14.34 19.30
N ILE A 170 -30.87 13.29 19.99
CA ILE A 170 -31.25 11.89 19.68
C ILE A 170 -32.75 11.66 19.90
N ARG A 171 -33.33 12.14 21.02
CA ARG A 171 -34.79 12.05 21.25
C ARG A 171 -35.62 12.82 20.22
N ARG A 172 -35.07 13.89 19.65
CA ARG A 172 -35.72 14.64 18.55
C ARG A 172 -35.70 13.84 17.25
N LEU A 173 -34.59 13.16 16.94
CA LEU A 173 -34.50 12.26 15.78
C LEU A 173 -35.45 11.07 15.91
N ASP A 174 -35.53 10.47 17.10
CA ASP A 174 -36.44 9.37 17.43
C ASP A 174 -37.90 9.72 17.08
N ARG A 175 -38.39 10.84 17.64
CA ARG A 175 -39.74 11.36 17.34
C ARG A 175 -39.95 11.64 15.86
N LEU A 176 -38.93 12.13 15.15
CA LEU A 176 -39.03 12.43 13.72
C LEU A 176 -39.15 11.14 12.90
N VAL A 177 -38.37 10.12 13.23
CA VAL A 177 -38.41 8.82 12.54
C VAL A 177 -39.76 8.14 12.76
N ASP A 178 -40.31 8.21 13.98
CA ASP A 178 -41.59 7.61 14.38
C ASP A 178 -42.82 8.33 13.81
N ASP A 179 -42.76 9.64 13.59
CA ASP A 179 -43.92 10.40 13.09
C ASP A 179 -44.13 10.13 11.58
N PRO A 180 -45.22 9.45 11.16
CA PRO A 180 -45.50 9.18 9.76
C PRO A 180 -45.74 10.45 8.94
N GLN A 181 -46.05 11.58 9.58
CA GLN A 181 -46.24 12.87 8.92
C GLN A 181 -44.93 13.59 8.59
N LEU A 182 -43.78 13.10 9.10
CA LEU A 182 -42.46 13.70 8.90
C LEU A 182 -41.55 12.83 7.99
N VAL A 183 -42.16 11.96 7.17
CA VAL A 183 -41.47 10.94 6.37
C VAL A 183 -40.39 11.48 5.43
N GLU A 184 -40.52 12.72 4.95
CA GLU A 184 -39.57 13.39 4.04
C GLU A 184 -38.14 13.39 4.58
N PHE A 185 -37.97 13.55 5.90
CA PHE A 185 -36.65 13.62 6.55
C PHE A 185 -36.25 12.34 7.25
N ARG A 186 -37.03 11.25 7.14
CA ARG A 186 -36.73 9.99 7.84
C ARG A 186 -35.35 9.45 7.45
N ALA A 187 -35.04 9.39 6.15
CA ALA A 187 -33.75 8.89 5.68
C ALA A 187 -32.57 9.80 6.11
N ALA A 188 -32.73 11.12 6.04
CA ALA A 188 -31.72 12.07 6.51
C ALA A 188 -31.48 11.96 8.02
N SER A 189 -32.55 11.76 8.79
CA SER A 189 -32.50 11.62 10.25
C SER A 189 -31.75 10.37 10.69
N LEU A 190 -31.95 9.25 9.98
CA LEU A 190 -31.19 8.02 10.21
C LEU A 190 -29.68 8.18 9.96
N LYS A 191 -29.27 9.13 9.11
CA LYS A 191 -27.86 9.39 8.75
C LYS A 191 -27.20 10.49 9.58
N LEU A 192 -27.99 11.35 10.23
CA LEU A 192 -27.48 12.58 10.82
C LEU A 192 -26.36 12.34 11.84
N VAL A 193 -26.50 11.31 12.70
CA VAL A 193 -25.47 11.02 13.71
C VAL A 193 -24.15 10.58 13.08
N GLY A 194 -24.18 9.74 12.03
CA GLY A 194 -22.98 9.36 11.27
C GLY A 194 -22.34 10.57 10.58
N THR A 195 -23.16 11.40 9.95
CA THR A 195 -22.69 12.64 9.29
C THR A 195 -21.99 13.59 10.27
N LEU A 196 -22.60 13.86 11.43
CA LEU A 196 -22.01 14.73 12.45
C LEU A 196 -20.79 14.09 13.11
N GLN A 197 -20.80 12.77 13.30
CA GLN A 197 -19.64 12.02 13.79
C GLN A 197 -18.46 12.18 12.84
N TYR A 198 -18.65 12.00 11.54
CA TYR A 198 -17.60 12.16 10.54
C TYR A 198 -17.07 13.60 10.48
N GLN A 199 -17.97 14.59 10.62
CA GLN A 199 -17.61 16.01 10.56
C GLN A 199 -16.88 16.52 11.80
N HIS A 200 -17.10 15.92 12.97
CA HIS A 200 -16.70 16.52 14.25
C HIS A 200 -15.86 15.63 15.16
N GLY A 201 -15.88 14.31 14.96
CA GLY A 201 -15.11 13.37 15.77
C GLY A 201 -15.43 13.40 17.27
N SER A 202 -16.58 13.95 17.71
CA SER A 202 -16.86 14.06 19.14
C SER A 202 -17.13 12.68 19.75
N ALA A 203 -16.54 12.39 20.91
CA ALA A 203 -16.67 11.09 21.55
C ALA A 203 -18.14 10.67 21.78
N PRO A 204 -19.07 11.54 22.22
CA PRO A 204 -20.48 11.20 22.32
C PRO A 204 -21.15 10.86 20.97
N LEU A 205 -20.81 11.56 19.89
CA LEU A 205 -21.34 11.24 18.55
C LEU A 205 -20.75 9.94 18.02
N ILE A 206 -19.47 9.68 18.25
CA ILE A 206 -18.82 8.39 17.96
C ILE A 206 -19.52 7.27 18.75
N ALA A 207 -19.84 7.49 20.04
CA ALA A 207 -20.53 6.50 20.86
C ALA A 207 -21.95 6.23 20.39
N ALA A 208 -22.71 7.28 20.11
CA ALA A 208 -24.03 7.17 19.51
C ALA A 208 -23.97 6.44 18.17
N ARG A 209 -22.96 6.73 17.34
CA ARG A 209 -22.79 6.04 16.05
C ARG A 209 -22.43 4.57 16.23
N PHE A 210 -21.56 4.21 17.18
CA PHE A 210 -21.29 2.79 17.49
C PHE A 210 -22.55 2.04 17.95
N ALA A 211 -23.35 2.66 18.82
CA ALA A 211 -24.62 2.08 19.26
C ALA A 211 -25.57 1.87 18.07
N GLN A 212 -25.65 2.87 17.19
CA GLN A 212 -26.46 2.81 15.98
C GLN A 212 -25.97 1.74 15.00
N ILE A 213 -24.66 1.64 14.75
CA ILE A 213 -24.04 0.61 13.92
C ILE A 213 -24.34 -0.77 14.52
N ALA A 214 -24.09 -0.98 15.81
CA ALA A 214 -24.33 -2.26 16.47
C ALA A 214 -25.79 -2.72 16.35
N TYR A 215 -26.74 -1.79 16.44
CA TYR A 215 -28.16 -2.05 16.25
C TYR A 215 -28.51 -2.37 14.79
N LEU A 216 -28.05 -1.56 13.84
CA LEU A 216 -28.31 -1.75 12.41
C LEU A 216 -27.68 -3.04 11.88
N VAL A 217 -26.50 -3.41 12.40
CA VAL A 217 -25.81 -4.67 12.13
C VAL A 217 -26.59 -5.87 12.66
N ALA A 218 -27.31 -5.71 13.78
CA ALA A 218 -28.16 -6.76 14.33
C ALA A 218 -29.54 -6.85 13.63
N ALA A 219 -29.84 -5.98 12.68
CA ALA A 219 -31.17 -5.92 12.08
C ALA A 219 -31.57 -7.25 11.42
N SER A 220 -32.68 -7.84 11.88
CA SER A 220 -33.34 -8.98 11.27
C SER A 220 -33.78 -8.67 9.82
N PRO A 221 -33.70 -9.66 8.90
CA PRO A 221 -34.21 -9.52 7.54
C PRO A 221 -35.67 -9.04 7.48
N GLN A 222 -36.49 -9.44 8.46
CA GLN A 222 -37.89 -9.04 8.55
C GLN A 222 -38.05 -7.52 8.73
N LEU A 223 -37.18 -6.86 9.50
CA LEU A 223 -37.24 -5.39 9.61
C LEU A 223 -36.78 -4.72 8.33
N VAL A 224 -35.70 -5.21 7.72
CA VAL A 224 -35.19 -4.63 6.46
C VAL A 224 -36.25 -4.71 5.36
N CYS A 225 -37.01 -5.82 5.30
CA CYS A 225 -38.17 -5.90 4.41
C CYS A 225 -39.26 -4.87 4.73
N ARG A 226 -39.58 -4.70 6.02
CA ARG A 226 -40.64 -3.79 6.47
C ARG A 226 -40.25 -2.32 6.24
N TYR A 227 -38.96 -2.00 6.25
CA TYR A 227 -38.41 -0.66 6.03
C TYR A 227 -37.28 -0.69 4.98
N PRO A 228 -37.59 -0.69 3.68
CA PRO A 228 -36.59 -0.66 2.63
C PRO A 228 -35.62 0.53 2.72
N ALA A 229 -36.05 1.63 3.34
CA ALA A 229 -35.22 2.80 3.62
C ALA A 229 -34.01 2.51 4.54
N LEU A 230 -34.01 1.40 5.29
CA LEU A 230 -32.87 0.97 6.10
C LEU A 230 -31.70 0.42 5.26
N VAL A 231 -31.95 -0.08 4.05
CA VAL A 231 -30.91 -0.66 3.19
C VAL A 231 -29.73 0.31 2.96
N PRO A 232 -29.93 1.55 2.48
CA PRO A 232 -28.83 2.49 2.32
C PRO A 232 -28.19 2.92 3.65
N VAL A 233 -28.91 2.85 4.77
CA VAL A 233 -28.39 3.21 6.10
C VAL A 233 -27.52 2.10 6.67
N ILE A 234 -27.88 0.84 6.46
CA ILE A 234 -27.07 -0.34 6.82
C ILE A 234 -25.77 -0.36 6.00
N ALA A 235 -25.85 -0.05 4.70
CA ALA A 235 -24.67 0.08 3.84
C ALA A 235 -23.72 1.18 4.36
N GLU A 236 -24.25 2.36 4.71
CA GLU A 236 -23.47 3.46 5.29
C GLU A 236 -22.91 3.10 6.68
N ALA A 237 -23.67 2.40 7.53
CA ALA A 237 -23.19 1.92 8.82
C ALA A 237 -22.01 0.95 8.68
N ARG A 238 -21.99 0.12 7.62
CA ARG A 238 -20.85 -0.74 7.28
C ARG A 238 -19.65 0.08 6.82
N ASP A 239 -19.86 1.05 5.94
CA ASP A 239 -18.78 1.86 5.41
C ASP A 239 -18.17 2.75 6.52
N ASP A 240 -19.00 3.29 7.42
CA ASP A 240 -18.59 3.99 8.64
C ASP A 240 -17.84 3.07 9.60
N LEU A 241 -18.26 1.81 9.73
CA LEU A 241 -17.52 0.85 10.52
C LEU A 241 -16.12 0.63 9.94
N ALA A 242 -15.99 0.40 8.63
CA ALA A 242 -14.70 0.24 7.98
C ALA A 242 -13.82 1.50 8.14
N TRP A 243 -14.43 2.69 8.05
CA TRP A 243 -13.76 3.95 8.34
C TRP A 243 -13.31 4.04 9.80
N LEU A 244 -14.20 3.79 10.78
CA LEU A 244 -13.90 3.78 12.22
C LEU A 244 -12.82 2.75 12.56
N GLU A 245 -12.76 1.63 11.85
CA GLU A 245 -11.69 0.65 11.93
C GLU A 245 -10.37 1.18 11.37
N SER A 246 -10.39 1.88 10.23
CA SER A 246 -9.19 2.51 9.66
C SER A 246 -8.61 3.63 10.55
N GLN A 247 -9.46 4.33 11.29
CA GLN A 247 -9.08 5.43 12.19
C GLN A 247 -8.46 4.91 13.51
N LYS A 248 -8.34 3.59 13.69
CA LYS A 248 -7.63 2.96 14.84
C LYS A 248 -6.11 3.06 14.72
N SER A 249 -5.59 3.68 13.65
CA SER A 249 -4.15 3.77 13.39
C SER A 249 -3.43 4.36 14.60
N PRO A 250 -2.42 3.67 15.13
CA PRO A 250 -1.83 3.96 16.43
C PRO A 250 -0.91 5.18 16.40
N ASP A 251 -1.01 6.07 15.42
CA ASP A 251 -0.13 7.22 15.39
C ASP A 251 -0.41 8.08 16.63
N PRO A 252 0.43 8.02 17.68
CA PRO A 252 0.19 8.76 18.90
C PRO A 252 0.27 10.27 18.62
N ARG A 253 0.83 10.64 17.46
CA ARG A 253 0.88 12.01 16.93
C ARG A 253 -0.52 12.53 16.59
N GLU A 254 -1.47 11.68 16.19
CA GLU A 254 -2.88 12.06 15.93
C GLU A 254 -3.78 11.86 17.14
N ALA A 255 -3.44 10.92 18.03
CA ALA A 255 -4.17 10.66 19.27
C ALA A 255 -4.28 11.87 20.24
N THR A 256 -3.49 12.94 20.01
CA THR A 256 -3.57 14.18 20.79
C THR A 256 -4.57 15.22 20.27
N ARG A 257 -5.10 15.07 19.05
CA ARG A 257 -6.02 16.05 18.45
C ARG A 257 -7.49 15.66 18.53
N ASP A 258 -7.82 14.37 18.51
CA ASP A 258 -9.19 13.90 18.60
C ASP A 258 -9.31 12.81 19.69
N PRO A 259 -10.27 12.91 20.64
CA PRO A 259 -10.41 11.92 21.69
C PRO A 259 -10.61 10.53 21.06
N PRO A 260 -9.77 9.54 21.41
CA PRO A 260 -9.46 8.45 20.52
C PRO A 260 -10.64 7.48 20.50
N ILE A 261 -11.03 7.02 19.32
CA ILE A 261 -12.05 5.97 19.12
C ILE A 261 -11.86 4.80 20.11
N SER A 262 -10.62 4.47 20.49
CA SER A 262 -10.31 3.46 21.52
C SER A 262 -10.95 3.75 22.88
N TYR A 263 -10.98 5.01 23.33
CA TYR A 263 -11.61 5.43 24.59
C TYR A 263 -13.13 5.25 24.56
N VAL A 264 -13.77 5.60 23.43
CA VAL A 264 -15.20 5.36 23.22
C VAL A 264 -15.48 3.85 23.24
N MET A 265 -14.68 3.07 22.51
CA MET A 265 -14.80 1.62 22.49
C MET A 265 -14.62 0.99 23.88
N ASP A 266 -13.67 1.47 24.68
CA ASP A 266 -13.47 1.02 26.06
C ASP A 266 -14.68 1.27 26.95
N SER A 267 -15.34 2.42 26.77
CA SER A 267 -16.49 2.80 27.57
C SER A 267 -17.75 2.02 27.20
N LEU A 268 -17.88 1.63 25.92
CA LEU A 268 -19.02 0.86 25.41
C LEU A 268 -18.83 -0.65 25.49
N ALA A 269 -17.60 -1.15 25.50
CA ALA A 269 -17.29 -2.58 25.51
C ALA A 269 -18.06 -3.38 26.60
N PRO A 270 -18.20 -2.91 27.85
CA PRO A 270 -18.91 -3.67 28.89
C PRO A 270 -20.40 -3.91 28.58
N SER A 271 -21.05 -3.03 27.81
CA SER A 271 -22.48 -3.10 27.49
C SER A 271 -22.77 -3.54 26.06
N MET A 272 -21.76 -3.61 25.20
CA MET A 272 -21.91 -3.91 23.77
C MET A 272 -20.88 -4.96 23.32
N PRO A 273 -21.24 -6.26 23.31
CA PRO A 273 -20.33 -7.35 22.94
C PRO A 273 -19.66 -7.18 21.57
N TYR A 274 -20.37 -6.60 20.60
CA TYR A 274 -19.83 -6.29 19.29
C TYR A 274 -18.72 -5.23 19.35
N VAL A 275 -18.95 -4.13 20.08
CA VAL A 275 -17.94 -3.09 20.26
C VAL A 275 -16.74 -3.63 21.03
N ASP A 276 -16.97 -4.50 22.02
CA ASP A 276 -15.88 -5.18 22.73
C ASP A 276 -15.06 -6.08 21.79
N LEU A 277 -15.71 -6.86 20.92
CA LEU A 277 -15.01 -7.67 19.93
C LEU A 277 -14.19 -6.79 18.99
N LEU A 278 -14.78 -5.72 18.44
CA LEU A 278 -14.11 -4.76 17.56
C LEU A 278 -12.96 -4.01 18.23
N ARG A 279 -13.09 -3.75 19.53
CA ARG A 279 -12.03 -3.18 20.37
C ARG A 279 -10.85 -4.12 20.44
N VAL A 280 -11.10 -5.41 20.71
CA VAL A 280 -10.04 -6.43 20.77
C VAL A 280 -9.44 -6.70 19.40
N THR A 281 -10.24 -6.94 18.36
CA THR A 281 -9.72 -7.28 17.03
C THR A 281 -9.03 -6.08 16.40
N GLY A 282 -9.63 -4.89 16.45
CA GLY A 282 -9.06 -3.71 15.79
C GLY A 282 -7.95 -3.00 16.55
N SER A 283 -7.69 -3.35 17.81
CA SER A 283 -6.55 -2.77 18.52
C SER A 283 -5.24 -3.30 17.94
N PRO A 284 -4.18 -2.46 17.86
CA PRO A 284 -2.85 -2.91 17.48
C PRO A 284 -2.41 -4.15 18.27
N THR A 285 -1.70 -5.02 17.59
CA THR A 285 -1.07 -6.21 18.14
C THR A 285 0.36 -6.22 17.58
N PRO A 286 1.35 -6.76 18.31
CA PRO A 286 2.70 -6.98 17.78
C PRO A 286 2.76 -7.83 16.50
N TYR A 287 1.61 -8.37 16.06
CA TYR A 287 1.41 -9.30 14.97
C TYR A 287 0.31 -8.83 13.99
N GLY A 288 -0.21 -7.61 14.15
CA GLY A 288 -1.38 -7.07 13.45
C GLY A 288 -1.10 -6.46 12.07
N GLN A 289 -2.16 -6.35 11.25
CA GLN A 289 -2.17 -6.26 9.78
C GLN A 289 -1.25 -5.27 9.02
N ASP A 290 -0.69 -4.25 9.67
CA ASP A 290 0.28 -3.33 9.06
C ASP A 290 1.71 -3.89 9.02
N PHE A 291 1.95 -4.90 9.86
CA PHE A 291 3.24 -5.49 10.12
C PHE A 291 3.05 -7.00 9.96
N GLY A 292 4.04 -7.71 9.42
CA GLY A 292 3.94 -9.15 9.22
C GLY A 292 3.76 -9.91 10.54
N TRP A 293 4.08 -11.20 10.57
CA TRP A 293 4.04 -12.00 11.79
C TRP A 293 4.90 -11.46 12.96
N ALA A 294 5.65 -10.37 12.77
CA ALA A 294 6.30 -9.59 13.82
C ALA A 294 6.42 -8.09 13.50
N ASP A 295 6.22 -7.29 14.56
CA ASP A 295 6.47 -5.84 14.62
C ASP A 295 7.96 -5.47 14.80
N ASP A 296 8.82 -6.42 15.15
CA ASP A 296 10.21 -6.09 15.47
C ASP A 296 11.09 -5.99 14.21
N VAL A 297 10.67 -5.15 13.25
CA VAL A 297 11.64 -4.54 12.33
C VAL A 297 12.42 -3.46 13.06
N SER A 298 12.09 -3.07 14.30
CA SER A 298 12.88 -2.13 15.12
C SER A 298 14.33 -2.59 15.35
N PHE A 299 14.63 -3.88 15.25
CA PHE A 299 16.01 -4.38 15.28
C PHE A 299 16.82 -4.17 13.98
N ILE A 300 16.18 -3.90 12.83
CA ILE A 300 16.87 -3.85 11.51
C ILE A 300 16.49 -2.63 10.65
N ALA A 301 15.35 -1.99 10.91
CA ALA A 301 15.11 -0.67 10.39
C ALA A 301 16.12 0.27 11.06
N PRO A 302 16.78 1.19 10.33
CA PRO A 302 17.36 2.37 10.96
C PRO A 302 16.25 3.07 11.77
N PRO A 303 16.54 4.10 12.59
CA PRO A 303 15.54 4.87 13.35
C PRO A 303 14.44 5.58 12.50
N GLU A 304 14.10 5.07 11.33
CA GLU A 304 13.07 5.48 10.38
C GLU A 304 11.63 5.47 10.90
N SER A 305 11.32 4.74 11.97
CA SER A 305 10.04 4.98 12.66
C SER A 305 9.95 6.42 13.20
N ARG A 306 11.10 7.10 13.39
CA ARG A 306 11.19 8.56 13.62
C ARG A 306 11.22 9.41 12.33
N LEU A 307 11.49 8.84 11.16
CA LEU A 307 11.67 9.59 9.89
C LEU A 307 10.41 9.71 9.04
N ARG A 308 9.45 8.76 9.11
CA ARG A 308 8.12 8.98 8.48
C ARG A 308 7.45 10.26 9.00
N GLY A 309 7.71 10.66 10.24
CA GLY A 309 7.26 11.93 10.80
C GLY A 309 7.96 13.19 10.27
N ARG A 310 9.13 13.07 9.63
CA ARG A 310 9.88 14.24 9.12
C ARG A 310 9.58 14.60 7.67
N MET A 311 9.11 13.66 6.85
CA MET A 311 9.08 13.88 5.39
C MET A 311 7.69 14.11 4.77
N GLN A 312 6.59 13.76 5.44
CA GLN A 312 5.24 13.92 4.87
C GLN A 312 4.52 15.23 5.25
N TYR A 313 5.02 16.01 6.21
CA TYR A 313 4.43 17.29 6.59
C TYR A 313 5.50 18.35 6.86
N ARG A 314 5.99 19.01 5.80
CA ARG A 314 6.83 20.22 5.91
C ARG A 314 6.05 21.48 6.32
N ALA A 315 4.85 21.34 6.89
CA ALA A 315 4.12 22.42 7.54
C ALA A 315 3.95 22.11 9.04
N ARG A 316 4.81 22.74 9.86
CA ARG A 316 4.72 22.88 11.33
C ARG A 316 4.80 21.58 12.16
N TYR A 317 5.98 21.06 12.50
CA TYR A 317 6.13 20.27 13.75
C TYR A 317 7.53 20.33 14.37
N ARG A 318 7.54 20.20 15.71
CA ARG A 318 8.60 20.54 16.67
C ARG A 318 9.73 19.48 16.81
N PRO A 319 10.90 19.86 17.35
CA PRO A 319 12.11 19.01 17.42
C PRO A 319 12.17 17.94 18.54
N ASP A 320 11.13 17.78 19.36
CA ASP A 320 11.13 17.00 20.63
C ASP A 320 10.80 15.48 20.50
N LEU A 321 10.73 14.95 19.27
CA LEU A 321 10.24 13.59 18.94
C LEU A 321 11.24 12.42 19.17
N GLN A 322 12.07 12.43 20.21
CA GLN A 322 13.06 11.35 20.44
C GLN A 322 12.63 10.17 21.33
N ALA A 323 11.41 10.13 21.90
CA ALA A 323 11.00 9.03 22.78
C ALA A 323 9.59 8.50 22.45
N TYR A 324 9.47 7.59 21.47
CA TYR A 324 8.32 6.70 21.41
C TYR A 324 8.62 5.51 22.33
N ASP A 325 7.97 5.46 23.49
CA ASP A 325 8.00 4.31 24.37
C ASP A 325 6.97 3.28 23.86
N PRO A 326 7.39 2.11 23.36
CA PRO A 326 6.45 1.06 22.93
C PRO A 326 5.70 0.39 24.10
N SER A 327 6.09 0.67 25.35
CA SER A 327 5.52 0.06 26.56
C SER A 327 3.99 0.16 26.68
N PRO A 328 3.32 1.31 26.41
CA PRO A 328 1.87 1.40 26.54
C PRO A 328 1.11 0.54 25.52
N VAL A 329 1.61 0.43 24.28
CA VAL A 329 0.98 -0.41 23.24
C VAL A 329 1.17 -1.89 23.58
N ALA A 330 2.36 -2.29 24.01
CA ALA A 330 2.63 -3.65 24.43
C ALA A 330 1.81 -4.07 25.66
N ALA A 331 1.71 -3.20 26.67
CA ALA A 331 0.91 -3.43 27.86
C ALA A 331 -0.58 -3.59 27.51
N ARG A 332 -1.11 -2.69 26.69
CA ARG A 332 -2.48 -2.75 26.20
C ARG A 332 -2.73 -4.00 25.35
N ALA A 333 -1.78 -4.38 24.51
CA ALA A 333 -1.90 -5.57 23.69
C ALA A 333 -1.98 -6.85 24.55
N LYS A 334 -1.18 -6.92 25.62
CA LYS A 334 -1.23 -8.01 26.61
C LYS A 334 -2.57 -8.05 27.34
N GLU A 335 -3.10 -6.91 27.77
CA GLU A 335 -4.41 -6.80 28.41
C GLU A 335 -5.53 -7.34 27.50
N LEU A 336 -5.62 -6.86 26.26
CA LEU A 336 -6.65 -7.27 25.32
C LEU A 336 -6.51 -8.75 24.88
N THR A 337 -5.28 -9.28 24.87
CA THR A 337 -5.05 -10.72 24.64
C THR A 337 -5.60 -11.55 25.81
N ALA A 338 -5.34 -11.13 27.04
CA ALA A 338 -5.89 -11.78 28.23
C ALA A 338 -7.44 -11.68 28.27
N HIS A 339 -7.99 -10.53 27.88
CA HIS A 339 -9.43 -10.33 27.75
C HIS A 339 -10.05 -11.27 26.72
N ALA A 340 -9.50 -11.36 25.50
CA ALA A 340 -9.96 -12.29 24.47
C ALA A 340 -9.97 -13.75 24.96
N ARG A 341 -8.91 -14.15 25.67
CA ARG A 341 -8.80 -15.49 26.28
C ARG A 341 -9.86 -15.73 27.35
N ALA A 342 -10.12 -14.75 28.21
CA ALA A 342 -11.16 -14.84 29.23
C ALA A 342 -12.55 -14.97 28.59
N ARG A 343 -12.86 -14.12 27.60
CA ARG A 343 -14.13 -14.17 26.87
C ARG A 343 -14.32 -15.50 26.12
N TRP A 344 -13.28 -16.05 25.51
CA TRP A 344 -13.35 -17.41 24.93
C TRP A 344 -13.70 -18.45 25.99
N LYS A 345 -13.02 -18.45 27.14
CA LYS A 345 -13.26 -19.44 28.21
C LYS A 345 -14.69 -19.36 28.76
N GLU A 346 -15.22 -18.14 28.91
CA GLU A 346 -16.56 -17.88 29.41
C GLU A 346 -17.65 -18.26 28.40
N THR A 347 -17.49 -17.85 27.14
CA THR A 347 -18.57 -17.90 26.14
C THR A 347 -18.47 -19.06 25.16
N LYS A 348 -17.27 -19.64 25.00
CA LYS A 348 -16.94 -20.62 23.95
C LYS A 348 -17.29 -20.15 22.54
N ASN A 349 -17.39 -18.83 22.33
CA ASN A 349 -17.74 -18.23 21.06
C ASN A 349 -16.50 -18.07 20.17
N VAL A 350 -16.57 -18.65 18.97
CA VAL A 350 -15.46 -18.74 18.01
C VAL A 350 -14.87 -17.38 17.61
N LEU A 351 -15.64 -16.29 17.66
CA LEU A 351 -15.14 -14.95 17.37
C LEU A 351 -14.12 -14.47 18.41
N TRP A 352 -14.27 -14.88 19.68
CA TRP A 352 -13.27 -14.60 20.72
C TRP A 352 -12.02 -15.45 20.56
N ALA A 353 -12.14 -16.70 20.10
CA ALA A 353 -10.97 -17.50 19.72
C ALA A 353 -10.23 -16.87 18.53
N HIS A 354 -10.94 -16.35 17.53
CA HIS A 354 -10.33 -15.62 16.40
C HIS A 354 -9.62 -14.36 16.88
N ALA A 355 -10.26 -13.57 17.75
CA ALA A 355 -9.67 -12.39 18.34
C ALA A 355 -8.41 -12.72 19.16
N LEU A 356 -8.41 -13.82 19.93
CA LEU A 356 -7.23 -14.31 20.63
C LEU A 356 -6.13 -14.75 19.66
N ALA A 357 -6.47 -15.54 18.64
CA ALA A 357 -5.55 -16.10 17.67
C ALA A 357 -4.80 -14.99 16.88
N ALA A 358 -5.47 -13.88 16.57
CA ALA A 358 -4.87 -12.73 15.91
C ALA A 358 -3.88 -11.93 16.79
N ARG A 359 -3.87 -12.17 18.10
CA ARG A 359 -3.13 -11.34 19.08
C ARG A 359 -2.08 -12.09 19.87
N THR A 360 -2.19 -13.42 19.99
CA THR A 360 -1.30 -14.21 20.82
C THR A 360 -0.04 -14.67 20.07
N ALA A 361 1.03 -14.91 20.82
CA ALA A 361 2.17 -15.74 20.39
C ALA A 361 2.47 -16.84 21.42
N ASP A 362 1.58 -17.00 22.40
CA ASP A 362 1.69 -18.04 23.41
C ASP A 362 1.27 -19.38 22.79
N ILE A 363 2.20 -20.33 22.74
CA ILE A 363 1.94 -21.67 22.20
C ILE A 363 0.82 -22.40 22.96
N ALA A 364 0.57 -22.07 24.23
CA ALA A 364 -0.53 -22.67 25.00
C ALA A 364 -1.91 -22.33 24.41
N ASP A 365 -2.04 -21.18 23.72
CA ASP A 365 -3.30 -20.79 23.09
C ASP A 365 -3.60 -21.60 21.81
N VAL A 366 -2.65 -22.37 21.27
CA VAL A 366 -2.90 -23.27 20.13
C VAL A 366 -3.97 -24.31 20.47
N ALA A 367 -4.05 -24.75 21.73
CA ALA A 367 -5.12 -25.64 22.19
C ALA A 367 -6.51 -25.00 22.07
N ILE A 368 -6.63 -23.71 22.43
CA ILE A 368 -7.87 -22.93 22.26
C ILE A 368 -8.21 -22.79 20.77
N ILE A 369 -7.23 -22.49 19.93
CA ILE A 369 -7.43 -22.37 18.48
C ILE A 369 -7.94 -23.69 17.88
N ARG A 370 -7.38 -24.83 18.30
CA ARG A 370 -7.84 -26.16 17.86
C ARG A 370 -9.23 -26.50 18.37
N GLU A 371 -9.55 -26.16 19.62
CA GLU A 371 -10.91 -26.30 20.17
C GLU A 371 -11.93 -25.51 19.34
N ALA A 372 -11.61 -24.25 19.01
CA ALA A 372 -12.44 -23.39 18.17
C ALA A 372 -12.57 -23.90 16.72
N LEU A 373 -11.49 -24.44 16.15
CA LEU A 373 -11.54 -25.13 14.85
C LEU A 373 -12.47 -26.36 14.89
N ALA A 374 -12.48 -27.11 16.00
CA ALA A 374 -13.34 -28.26 16.16
C ALA A 374 -14.83 -27.87 16.32
N SER A 375 -15.13 -26.71 16.92
CA SER A 375 -16.51 -26.24 17.12
C SER A 375 -17.18 -25.71 15.85
N LEU A 376 -16.40 -25.33 14.83
CA LEU A 376 -16.94 -24.85 13.54
C LEU A 376 -17.53 -26.01 12.72
N THR A 377 -18.85 -26.14 12.69
CA THR A 377 -19.53 -27.20 11.93
C THR A 377 -19.34 -27.03 10.42
N ILE A 378 -19.16 -28.15 9.72
CA ILE A 378 -18.93 -28.18 8.27
C ILE A 378 -20.25 -28.02 7.48
N ASN A 379 -21.35 -28.51 8.05
CA ASN A 379 -22.69 -28.46 7.46
C ASN A 379 -23.65 -27.63 8.34
N PRO A 380 -23.46 -26.31 8.43
CA PRO A 380 -24.40 -25.47 9.17
C PRO A 380 -25.73 -25.34 8.42
N ALA A 381 -26.73 -24.79 9.10
CA ALA A 381 -28.11 -24.74 8.64
C ALA A 381 -28.29 -23.85 7.40
N THR A 382 -27.46 -22.81 7.22
CA THR A 382 -27.55 -21.90 6.07
C THR A 382 -26.25 -21.84 5.24
N PRO A 383 -26.33 -21.51 3.93
CA PRO A 383 -25.16 -21.26 3.09
C PRO A 383 -24.23 -20.15 3.62
N GLU A 384 -24.79 -19.11 4.22
CA GLU A 384 -24.04 -17.97 4.78
C GLU A 384 -23.22 -18.39 6.00
N GLN A 385 -23.81 -19.18 6.91
CA GLN A 385 -23.09 -19.79 8.02
C GLN A 385 -21.98 -20.70 7.51
N ARG A 386 -22.23 -21.47 6.44
CA ARG A 386 -21.20 -22.37 5.86
C ARG A 386 -20.01 -21.57 5.36
N LEU A 387 -20.27 -20.48 4.65
CA LEU A 387 -19.24 -19.59 4.15
C LEU A 387 -18.46 -18.91 5.29
N ALA A 388 -19.16 -18.40 6.30
CA ALA A 388 -18.54 -17.81 7.49
C ALA A 388 -17.65 -18.82 8.25
N ASN A 389 -18.12 -20.06 8.41
CA ASN A 389 -17.37 -21.12 9.08
C ASN A 389 -16.11 -21.48 8.32
N LEU A 390 -16.18 -21.51 6.99
CA LEU A 390 -15.01 -21.71 6.13
C LEU A 390 -13.99 -20.59 6.29
N PHE A 391 -14.43 -19.32 6.26
CA PHE A 391 -13.54 -18.18 6.48
C PHE A 391 -12.91 -18.21 7.87
N LEU A 392 -13.70 -18.37 8.93
CA LEU A 392 -13.18 -18.47 10.29
C LEU A 392 -12.21 -19.64 10.45
N ARG A 393 -12.53 -20.81 9.89
CA ARG A 393 -11.67 -21.99 9.93
C ARG A 393 -10.33 -21.72 9.26
N ARG A 394 -10.32 -21.12 8.05
CA ARG A 394 -9.09 -20.73 7.35
C ARG A 394 -8.27 -19.73 8.17
N HIS A 395 -8.90 -18.69 8.73
CA HIS A 395 -8.21 -17.67 9.53
C HIS A 395 -7.65 -18.24 10.84
N LEU A 396 -8.41 -19.05 11.56
CA LEU A 396 -7.93 -19.72 12.78
C LEU A 396 -6.78 -20.68 12.49
N ALA A 397 -6.86 -21.44 11.39
CA ALA A 397 -5.77 -22.32 10.95
C ALA A 397 -4.50 -21.52 10.65
N ALA A 398 -4.65 -20.42 9.90
CA ALA A 398 -3.58 -19.48 9.56
C ALA A 398 -2.91 -18.90 10.80
N GLN A 399 -3.69 -18.41 11.76
CA GLN A 399 -3.19 -17.85 13.01
C GLN A 399 -2.57 -18.92 13.92
N GLY A 400 -3.15 -20.12 13.99
CA GLY A 400 -2.56 -21.25 14.71
C GLY A 400 -1.21 -21.67 14.13
N ALA A 401 -1.10 -21.71 12.80
CA ALA A 401 0.15 -21.99 12.10
C ALA A 401 1.20 -20.90 12.37
N ARG A 402 0.78 -19.62 12.43
CA ARG A 402 1.65 -18.52 12.87
C ARG A 402 2.20 -18.74 14.27
N VAL A 403 1.34 -18.99 15.25
CA VAL A 403 1.76 -19.19 16.65
C VAL A 403 2.73 -20.39 16.76
N LEU A 404 2.43 -21.48 16.06
CA LEU A 404 3.32 -22.65 16.00
C LEU A 404 4.67 -22.33 15.35
N LEU A 405 4.71 -21.61 14.23
CA LEU A 405 5.97 -21.24 13.58
C LEU A 405 6.79 -20.29 14.47
N MET A 406 6.14 -19.33 15.12
CA MET A 406 6.80 -18.40 16.06
C MET A 406 7.42 -19.12 17.25
N ALA A 407 6.81 -20.23 17.69
CA ALA A 407 7.34 -21.10 18.73
C ALA A 407 8.41 -22.10 18.24
N GLY A 408 8.83 -22.02 16.96
CA GLY A 408 9.84 -22.91 16.37
C GLY A 408 9.29 -24.26 15.88
N ASN A 409 7.97 -24.45 15.86
CA ASN A 409 7.32 -25.71 15.49
C ASN A 409 6.79 -25.69 14.04
N ALA A 410 7.68 -25.45 13.07
CA ALA A 410 7.32 -25.32 11.65
C ALA A 410 6.55 -26.54 11.11
N ASP A 411 6.97 -27.76 11.44
CA ASP A 411 6.33 -28.99 10.96
C ASP A 411 4.89 -29.12 11.49
N GLN A 412 4.65 -28.73 12.75
CA GLN A 412 3.30 -28.71 13.33
C GLN A 412 2.42 -27.64 12.70
N ALA A 413 3.01 -26.47 12.36
CA ALA A 413 2.30 -25.41 11.65
C ALA A 413 1.85 -25.89 10.27
N ILE A 414 2.72 -26.54 9.49
CA ILE A 414 2.37 -27.15 8.20
C ILE A 414 1.34 -28.27 8.39
N GLY A 415 1.49 -29.10 9.43
CA GLY A 415 0.52 -30.16 9.77
C GLY A 415 -0.89 -29.60 10.02
N LEU A 416 -1.00 -28.49 10.76
CA LEU A 416 -2.28 -27.81 10.99
C LEU A 416 -2.89 -27.31 9.67
N LEU A 417 -2.10 -26.71 8.78
CA LEU A 417 -2.60 -26.27 7.47
C LEU A 417 -3.11 -27.45 6.62
N ARG A 418 -2.39 -28.58 6.59
CA ARG A 418 -2.81 -29.81 5.88
C ARG A 418 -4.11 -30.38 6.42
N GLU A 419 -4.23 -30.48 7.74
CA GLU A 419 -5.44 -30.97 8.40
C GLU A 419 -6.67 -30.15 7.97
N GLN A 420 -6.55 -28.82 8.01
CA GLN A 420 -7.66 -27.94 7.68
C GLN A 420 -8.00 -27.96 6.20
N LEU A 421 -7.00 -28.08 5.32
CA LEU A 421 -7.24 -28.29 3.89
C LEU A 421 -7.99 -29.59 3.60
N ALA A 422 -7.62 -30.69 4.27
CA ALA A 422 -8.32 -31.97 4.11
C ALA A 422 -9.79 -31.90 4.56
N ILE A 423 -10.12 -31.02 5.50
CA ILE A 423 -11.49 -30.72 5.90
C ILE A 423 -12.20 -29.91 4.80
N VAL A 424 -11.59 -28.85 4.28
CA VAL A 424 -12.16 -28.01 3.21
C VAL A 424 -12.45 -28.83 1.96
N LYS A 425 -11.53 -29.72 1.54
CA LYS A 425 -11.71 -30.60 0.36
C LYS A 425 -12.89 -31.58 0.49
N ARG A 426 -13.28 -31.97 1.71
CA ARG A 426 -14.44 -32.85 1.93
C ARG A 426 -15.76 -32.14 1.65
N ILE A 427 -15.75 -30.82 1.58
CA ILE A 427 -16.89 -29.98 1.28
C ILE A 427 -17.02 -29.87 -0.24
N LYS A 428 -17.19 -31.03 -0.90
CA LYS A 428 -17.46 -31.13 -2.33
C LYS A 428 -18.83 -30.47 -2.58
N ASN A 429 -18.93 -29.59 -3.57
CA ASN A 429 -20.16 -28.90 -4.04
C ASN A 429 -20.44 -27.49 -3.48
N ILE A 430 -19.44 -26.72 -3.05
CA ILE A 430 -19.64 -25.26 -2.95
C ILE A 430 -19.34 -24.67 -4.32
N GLU A 431 -20.39 -24.44 -5.10
CA GLU A 431 -20.29 -23.56 -6.26
C GLU A 431 -20.04 -22.13 -5.76
N PHE A 432 -18.78 -21.70 -5.77
CA PHE A 432 -18.39 -20.30 -5.49
C PHE A 432 -18.74 -19.33 -6.64
N SER A 433 -19.72 -19.67 -7.46
CA SER A 433 -19.96 -19.09 -8.80
C SER A 433 -20.33 -17.60 -8.80
N GLY A 434 -20.66 -17.00 -7.65
CA GLY A 434 -21.01 -15.57 -7.55
C GLY A 434 -20.03 -14.66 -6.80
N TRP A 435 -19.22 -15.18 -5.86
CA TRP A 435 -18.50 -14.34 -4.89
C TRP A 435 -17.05 -13.97 -5.25
N HIS A 436 -16.40 -14.71 -6.16
CA HIS A 436 -14.94 -14.69 -6.31
C HIS A 436 -14.38 -14.11 -7.60
N ARG A 437 -15.15 -13.31 -8.37
CA ARG A 437 -14.51 -12.53 -9.46
C ARG A 437 -13.58 -11.44 -8.93
N GLY A 438 -13.75 -10.99 -7.68
CA GLY A 438 -12.78 -10.14 -6.97
C GLY A 438 -11.81 -11.00 -6.17
N GLY A 439 -10.74 -11.51 -6.80
CA GLY A 439 -9.78 -12.45 -6.21
C GLY A 439 -8.90 -11.93 -5.07
N ASP A 440 -9.36 -10.92 -4.32
CA ASP A 440 -8.55 -10.27 -3.28
C ASP A 440 -8.70 -10.97 -1.92
N THR A 441 -9.91 -11.23 -1.42
CA THR A 441 -10.14 -11.77 -0.05
C THR A 441 -9.45 -13.11 0.22
N ASP A 442 -9.53 -14.07 -0.71
CA ASP A 442 -8.88 -15.38 -0.59
C ASP A 442 -7.35 -15.31 -0.72
N ARG A 443 -6.83 -14.32 -1.47
CA ARG A 443 -5.40 -14.06 -1.50
C ARG A 443 -4.88 -13.55 -0.17
N TRP A 444 -5.66 -12.77 0.59
CA TRP A 444 -5.16 -12.16 1.84
C TRP A 444 -4.80 -13.19 2.91
N SER A 445 -5.66 -14.18 3.18
CA SER A 445 -5.40 -15.16 4.25
C SER A 445 -4.27 -16.13 3.89
N THR A 446 -4.21 -16.58 2.63
CA THR A 446 -3.17 -17.48 2.12
C THR A 446 -1.82 -16.77 1.98
N SER A 447 -1.82 -15.54 1.45
CA SER A 447 -0.66 -14.65 1.42
C SER A 447 -0.18 -14.33 2.83
N PHE A 448 -1.09 -14.05 3.77
CA PHE A 448 -0.74 -13.78 5.17
C PHE A 448 0.06 -14.94 5.77
N VAL A 449 -0.32 -16.19 5.53
CA VAL A 449 0.39 -17.35 6.08
C VAL A 449 1.71 -17.60 5.38
N LEU A 450 1.67 -17.69 4.05
CA LEU A 450 2.83 -17.99 3.25
C LEU A 450 3.90 -16.91 3.41
N ASN A 451 3.54 -15.67 3.06
CA ASN A 451 4.47 -14.55 3.10
C ASN A 451 4.80 -14.13 4.53
N GLY A 452 3.85 -14.22 5.47
CA GLY A 452 4.10 -13.91 6.88
C GLY A 452 5.14 -14.84 7.50
N GLY A 453 5.05 -16.15 7.24
CA GLY A 453 6.04 -17.10 7.74
C GLY A 453 7.41 -16.96 7.08
N VAL A 454 7.47 -16.68 5.78
CA VAL A 454 8.72 -16.34 5.09
C VAL A 454 9.36 -15.10 5.72
N ARG A 455 8.60 -14.01 5.91
CA ARG A 455 9.08 -12.76 6.52
C ARG A 455 9.61 -13.00 7.94
N TRP A 456 8.87 -13.75 8.76
CA TRP A 456 9.28 -14.10 10.13
C TRP A 456 10.62 -14.84 10.17
N LEU A 457 10.80 -15.86 9.33
CA LEU A 457 12.02 -16.65 9.31
C LEU A 457 13.21 -15.84 8.76
N LEU A 458 12.98 -14.99 7.74
CA LEU A 458 14.00 -14.08 7.22
C LEU A 458 14.43 -13.03 8.27
N GLN A 459 13.49 -12.45 9.02
CA GLN A 459 13.80 -11.52 10.12
C GLN A 459 14.68 -12.18 11.20
N ARG A 460 14.48 -13.48 11.45
CA ARG A 460 15.31 -14.29 12.37
C ARG A 460 16.59 -14.81 11.74
N ARG A 461 16.93 -14.37 10.53
CA ARG A 461 18.13 -14.79 9.81
C ARG A 461 18.16 -16.30 9.48
N ASP A 462 17.00 -16.93 9.33
CA ASP A 462 16.86 -18.35 8.98
C ASP A 462 16.37 -18.52 7.53
N ILE A 463 17.28 -18.34 6.56
CA ILE A 463 16.93 -18.47 5.14
C ILE A 463 16.60 -19.93 4.75
N ALA A 464 17.20 -20.92 5.41
CA ALA A 464 16.93 -22.33 5.14
C ALA A 464 15.51 -22.70 5.61
N GLY A 465 15.14 -22.30 6.82
CA GLY A 465 13.78 -22.42 7.32
C GLY A 465 12.79 -21.66 6.45
N ALA A 466 13.11 -20.41 6.05
CA ALA A 466 12.24 -19.61 5.20
C ALA A 466 11.95 -20.27 3.85
N ARG A 467 12.96 -20.89 3.22
CA ARG A 467 12.81 -21.67 1.98
C ARG A 467 11.99 -22.93 2.19
N LYS A 468 12.26 -23.69 3.26
CA LYS A 468 11.48 -24.88 3.62
C LYS A 468 10.01 -24.51 3.80
N TRP A 469 9.74 -23.47 4.58
CA TRP A 469 8.39 -22.94 4.81
C TRP A 469 7.72 -22.50 3.51
N ALA A 470 8.40 -21.70 2.67
CA ALA A 470 7.87 -21.27 1.38
C ALA A 470 7.42 -22.46 0.52
N ASN A 471 8.25 -23.49 0.41
CA ASN A 471 7.95 -24.67 -0.39
C ASN A 471 6.79 -25.48 0.19
N GLU A 472 6.87 -25.85 1.47
CA GLU A 472 5.87 -26.71 2.11
C GLU A 472 4.52 -26.00 2.28
N ALA A 473 4.51 -24.73 2.68
CA ALA A 473 3.28 -23.95 2.78
C ALA A 473 2.67 -23.70 1.39
N SER A 474 3.47 -23.40 0.36
CA SER A 474 2.96 -23.28 -1.01
C SER A 474 2.40 -24.61 -1.51
N GLU A 475 3.02 -25.76 -1.24
CA GLU A 475 2.49 -27.06 -1.65
C GLU A 475 1.09 -27.29 -1.05
N VAL A 476 0.96 -27.10 0.26
CA VAL A 476 -0.32 -27.25 0.97
C VAL A 476 -1.34 -26.25 0.45
N LEU A 477 -1.00 -24.97 0.33
CA LEU A 477 -1.96 -23.94 -0.08
C LEU A 477 -2.30 -24.03 -1.58
N ASN A 478 -1.41 -24.51 -2.44
CA ASN A 478 -1.68 -24.72 -3.87
C ASN A 478 -2.69 -25.84 -4.12
N GLU A 479 -2.69 -26.86 -3.27
CA GLU A 479 -3.74 -27.87 -3.32
C GLU A 479 -5.14 -27.28 -3.07
N ASP A 480 -5.26 -26.20 -2.29
CA ASP A 480 -6.50 -25.41 -2.12
C ASP A 480 -6.73 -24.50 -3.34
N ALA A 481 -5.68 -23.78 -3.74
CA ALA A 481 -5.75 -22.75 -4.77
C ALA A 481 -6.02 -23.31 -6.18
N ASN A 482 -5.66 -24.58 -6.44
CA ASN A 482 -6.04 -25.30 -7.64
C ASN A 482 -7.57 -25.41 -7.81
N LEU A 483 -8.36 -25.38 -6.72
CA LEU A 483 -9.82 -25.28 -6.80
C LEU A 483 -10.27 -23.97 -7.49
N PHE A 484 -9.41 -22.95 -7.49
CA PHE A 484 -9.65 -21.61 -8.05
C PHE A 484 -8.73 -21.29 -9.23
N GLY A 485 -7.92 -22.25 -9.72
CA GLY A 485 -6.95 -22.04 -10.78
C GLY A 485 -5.81 -21.07 -10.43
N LEU A 486 -5.55 -20.85 -9.13
CA LEU A 486 -4.49 -19.96 -8.65
C LEU A 486 -3.27 -20.80 -8.23
N LYS A 487 -2.07 -20.36 -8.64
CA LYS A 487 -0.81 -20.89 -8.11
C LYS A 487 -0.25 -19.89 -7.09
N LEU A 488 -0.42 -20.21 -5.81
CA LEU A 488 0.17 -19.48 -4.69
C LEU A 488 1.67 -19.71 -4.62
N ARG A 489 2.40 -18.61 -4.63
CA ARG A 489 3.84 -18.52 -4.41
C ARG A 489 4.09 -17.39 -3.43
N PRO A 490 5.27 -17.34 -2.78
CA PRO A 490 5.67 -16.14 -2.09
C PRO A 490 5.56 -14.93 -3.02
N ASP A 491 5.33 -13.74 -2.45
CA ASP A 491 5.42 -12.50 -3.23
C ASP A 491 6.78 -12.47 -3.96
N VAL A 492 6.83 -12.01 -5.22
CA VAL A 492 8.08 -11.98 -6.02
C VAL A 492 9.24 -11.35 -5.25
N GLN A 493 8.96 -10.30 -4.49
CA GLN A 493 9.94 -9.64 -3.61
C GLN A 493 10.53 -10.57 -2.54
N LEU A 494 9.74 -11.48 -1.99
CA LEU A 494 10.19 -12.50 -1.05
C LEU A 494 10.89 -13.66 -1.76
N GLU A 495 10.45 -14.08 -2.95
CA GLU A 495 11.20 -15.08 -3.73
C GLU A 495 12.62 -14.60 -4.05
N VAL A 496 12.78 -13.31 -4.37
CA VAL A 496 14.08 -12.67 -4.57
C VAL A 496 14.92 -12.72 -3.29
N LEU A 497 14.34 -12.47 -2.12
CA LEU A 497 15.02 -12.62 -0.82
C LEU A 497 15.37 -14.07 -0.47
N LEU A 498 14.63 -15.05 -1.00
CA LEU A 498 14.90 -16.47 -0.76
C LEU A 498 16.02 -17.00 -1.66
N ALA A 499 16.39 -16.28 -2.72
CA ALA A 499 17.41 -16.71 -3.67
C ALA A 499 18.79 -16.79 -3.00
N VAL A 500 19.44 -17.96 -3.07
CA VAL A 500 20.78 -18.16 -2.48
C VAL A 500 21.90 -18.09 -3.51
N ASN A 501 21.57 -17.98 -4.79
CA ASN A 501 22.53 -17.88 -5.89
C ASN A 501 21.97 -17.01 -7.05
N PRO A 502 22.82 -16.54 -7.97
CA PRO A 502 22.41 -15.62 -9.04
C PRO A 502 21.36 -16.20 -9.99
N LYS A 503 21.39 -17.52 -10.23
CA LYS A 503 20.41 -18.20 -11.10
C LYS A 503 19.01 -18.20 -10.48
N GLU A 504 18.92 -18.47 -9.18
CA GLU A 504 17.66 -18.37 -8.45
C GLU A 504 17.14 -16.94 -8.38
N LEU A 505 18.02 -15.96 -8.15
CA LEU A 505 17.67 -14.53 -8.11
C LEU A 505 16.98 -14.11 -9.42
N VAL A 506 17.59 -14.50 -10.54
CA VAL A 506 17.04 -14.30 -11.88
C VAL A 506 15.69 -15.01 -12.04
N THR A 507 15.62 -16.28 -11.65
CA THR A 507 14.42 -17.12 -11.83
C THR A 507 13.22 -16.56 -11.06
N ALA A 508 13.44 -16.13 -9.81
CA ALA A 508 12.44 -15.49 -8.97
C ALA A 508 11.84 -14.23 -9.63
N THR A 509 12.68 -13.43 -10.29
CA THR A 509 12.23 -12.19 -10.97
C THR A 509 11.36 -12.48 -12.20
N LEU A 510 11.48 -13.66 -12.81
CA LEU A 510 10.84 -13.99 -14.10
C LEU A 510 9.50 -14.72 -13.95
N ALA A 511 9.21 -15.26 -12.78
CA ALA A 511 8.14 -16.22 -12.56
C ALA A 511 6.71 -15.71 -12.85
N GLU A 512 6.50 -14.40 -13.01
CA GLU A 512 5.15 -13.84 -13.14
C GLU A 512 4.77 -13.28 -14.52
N GLY A 513 5.69 -13.14 -15.49
CA GLY A 513 5.38 -12.44 -16.76
C GLY A 513 4.84 -11.00 -16.56
N ARG A 514 4.83 -10.53 -15.32
CA ARG A 514 4.42 -9.21 -14.87
C ARG A 514 5.70 -8.57 -14.38
N THR A 515 6.13 -7.53 -15.07
CA THR A 515 7.11 -6.57 -14.55
C THR A 515 6.46 -5.75 -13.43
N SER A 516 5.89 -6.42 -12.42
CA SER A 516 5.37 -5.76 -11.23
C SER A 516 6.56 -5.03 -10.61
N TYR A 517 6.39 -3.72 -10.41
CA TYR A 517 7.48 -2.79 -10.11
C TYR A 517 8.39 -3.25 -8.94
N GLY A 518 7.87 -4.05 -8.01
CA GLY A 518 8.60 -4.49 -6.83
C GLY A 518 9.70 -5.55 -7.05
N GLY A 519 9.52 -6.51 -7.96
CA GLY A 519 10.46 -7.64 -8.11
C GLY A 519 11.75 -7.25 -8.82
N ALA A 520 11.63 -6.49 -9.90
CA ALA A 520 12.77 -5.96 -10.64
C ALA A 520 13.63 -5.02 -9.79
N ASP A 521 13.01 -4.26 -8.89
CA ASP A 521 13.71 -3.35 -7.97
C ASP A 521 14.66 -4.08 -7.04
N ALA A 522 14.20 -5.19 -6.44
CA ALA A 522 15.01 -6.01 -5.56
C ALA A 522 16.16 -6.68 -6.34
N LEU A 523 15.91 -7.18 -7.56
CA LEU A 523 16.94 -7.72 -8.45
C LEU A 523 18.05 -6.69 -8.70
N PHE A 524 17.70 -5.49 -9.16
CA PHE A 524 18.70 -4.48 -9.53
C PHE A 524 19.44 -3.90 -8.33
N ALA A 525 18.78 -3.81 -7.17
CA ALA A 525 19.43 -3.38 -5.95
C ALA A 525 20.57 -4.35 -5.53
N VAL A 526 20.41 -5.65 -5.78
CA VAL A 526 21.48 -6.64 -5.56
C VAL A 526 22.48 -6.68 -6.71
N ALA A 527 22.01 -6.67 -7.96
CA ALA A 527 22.86 -6.78 -9.14
C ALA A 527 23.94 -5.68 -9.17
N ASP A 528 23.63 -4.46 -8.74
CA ASP A 528 24.62 -3.38 -8.66
C ASP A 528 25.78 -3.66 -7.70
N LEU A 529 25.66 -4.62 -6.78
CA LEU A 529 26.74 -5.04 -5.88
C LEU A 529 27.45 -6.32 -6.34
N LEU A 530 26.87 -7.08 -7.26
CA LEU A 530 27.47 -8.33 -7.73
C LEU A 530 28.66 -8.05 -8.66
N PRO A 531 29.68 -8.93 -8.70
CA PRO A 531 30.85 -8.75 -9.56
C PRO A 531 30.49 -8.77 -11.04
N ALA A 532 31.32 -8.13 -11.87
CA ALA A 532 31.14 -8.04 -13.32
C ALA A 532 30.94 -9.41 -13.97
N LYS A 533 31.76 -10.40 -13.57
CA LYS A 533 31.63 -11.79 -14.06
C LYS A 533 30.24 -12.37 -13.77
N THR A 534 29.74 -12.18 -12.55
CA THR A 534 28.42 -12.69 -12.15
C THR A 534 27.30 -12.05 -12.98
N LEU A 535 27.39 -10.75 -13.30
CA LEU A 535 26.43 -10.07 -14.17
C LEU A 535 26.44 -10.62 -15.61
N VAL A 536 27.63 -10.92 -16.14
CA VAL A 536 27.82 -11.54 -17.46
C VAL A 536 27.25 -12.96 -17.49
N ASP A 537 27.47 -13.74 -16.42
CA ASP A 537 26.91 -15.09 -16.28
C ASP A 537 25.38 -15.02 -16.19
N MET A 538 24.81 -14.13 -15.35
CA MET A 538 23.37 -13.96 -15.21
C MET A 538 22.69 -13.53 -16.51
N SER A 539 23.31 -12.65 -17.30
CA SER A 539 22.76 -12.25 -18.60
C SER A 539 22.75 -13.39 -19.64
N ALA A 540 23.40 -14.53 -19.35
CA ALA A 540 23.53 -15.65 -20.30
C ALA A 540 22.30 -16.55 -20.24
N GLU A 541 21.60 -16.51 -19.10
CA GLU A 541 20.41 -17.29 -18.84
C GLU A 541 19.29 -16.86 -19.81
N ARG A 542 18.96 -17.72 -20.77
CA ARG A 542 17.97 -17.44 -21.82
C ARG A 542 16.55 -17.31 -21.26
N SER A 543 16.29 -17.82 -20.06
CA SER A 543 15.03 -17.62 -19.35
C SER A 543 14.80 -16.16 -18.96
N VAL A 544 15.87 -15.37 -18.82
CA VAL A 544 15.79 -13.95 -18.48
C VAL A 544 15.21 -13.16 -19.65
N ALA A 545 14.28 -12.26 -19.35
CA ALA A 545 13.77 -11.29 -20.31
C ALA A 545 14.93 -10.56 -21.00
N ARG A 546 14.87 -10.45 -22.34
CA ARG A 546 15.95 -9.88 -23.17
C ARG A 546 16.46 -8.55 -22.64
N ASP A 547 15.54 -7.70 -22.21
CA ASP A 547 15.83 -6.37 -21.72
C ASP A 547 16.66 -6.43 -20.42
N ILE A 548 16.32 -7.30 -19.47
CA ILE A 548 17.11 -7.51 -18.24
C ILE A 548 18.50 -8.09 -18.59
N ARG A 549 18.59 -9.02 -19.56
CA ARG A 549 19.87 -9.56 -20.05
C ARG A 549 20.76 -8.45 -20.60
N ARG A 550 20.18 -7.51 -21.36
CA ARG A 550 20.87 -6.33 -21.87
C ARG A 550 21.43 -5.49 -20.73
N ALA A 551 20.61 -5.12 -19.73
CA ALA A 551 21.08 -4.33 -18.59
C ALA A 551 22.23 -5.00 -17.82
N LEU A 552 22.09 -6.31 -17.55
CA LEU A 552 23.12 -7.09 -16.86
C LEU A 552 24.41 -7.21 -17.69
N LEU A 553 24.30 -7.47 -19.00
CA LEU A 553 25.47 -7.57 -19.88
C LEU A 553 26.18 -6.21 -20.03
N ALA A 554 25.43 -5.12 -20.24
CA ALA A 554 26.01 -3.78 -20.32
C ALA A 554 26.76 -3.42 -19.03
N ALA A 555 26.16 -3.70 -17.86
CA ALA A 555 26.80 -3.47 -16.57
C ALA A 555 28.08 -4.29 -16.38
N GLY A 556 28.03 -5.60 -16.67
CA GLY A 556 29.21 -6.46 -16.58
C GLY A 556 30.31 -6.05 -17.56
N TRP A 557 29.96 -5.78 -18.81
CA TRP A 557 30.91 -5.39 -19.87
C TRP A 557 31.58 -4.05 -19.55
N THR A 558 30.81 -3.03 -19.19
CA THR A 558 31.35 -1.71 -18.85
C THR A 558 32.29 -1.79 -17.65
N ARG A 559 31.97 -2.61 -16.63
CA ARG A 559 32.88 -2.80 -15.48
C ARG A 559 34.21 -3.43 -15.86
N LEU A 560 34.20 -4.48 -16.69
CA LEU A 560 35.42 -5.13 -17.13
C LEU A 560 36.35 -4.13 -17.82
N HIS A 561 35.81 -3.32 -18.74
CA HIS A 561 36.54 -2.24 -19.42
C HIS A 561 37.08 -1.19 -18.45
N LEU A 562 36.24 -0.70 -17.53
CA LEU A 562 36.66 0.34 -16.58
C LEU A 562 37.72 -0.13 -15.57
N LEU A 563 37.82 -1.43 -15.34
CA LEU A 563 38.80 -2.06 -14.47
C LEU A 563 40.06 -2.50 -15.22
N GLY A 564 40.20 -2.16 -16.51
CA GLY A 564 41.34 -2.54 -17.34
C GLY A 564 41.42 -4.03 -17.65
N ARG A 565 40.29 -4.75 -17.58
CA ARG A 565 40.16 -6.17 -17.94
C ARG A 565 39.68 -6.28 -19.39
N ASP A 566 40.41 -5.63 -20.29
CA ASP A 566 39.98 -5.42 -21.66
C ASP A 566 39.87 -6.74 -22.44
N ASP A 567 40.75 -7.71 -22.20
CA ASP A 567 40.65 -9.03 -22.83
C ASP A 567 39.32 -9.74 -22.53
N ASP A 568 38.86 -9.65 -21.27
CA ASP A 568 37.57 -10.20 -20.84
C ASP A 568 36.40 -9.44 -21.49
N ALA A 569 36.50 -8.10 -21.58
CA ALA A 569 35.48 -7.27 -22.22
C ALA A 569 35.41 -7.55 -23.74
N LEU A 570 36.55 -7.69 -24.41
CA LEU A 570 36.64 -7.98 -25.84
C LEU A 570 36.10 -9.36 -26.17
N ALA A 571 36.36 -10.37 -25.32
CA ALA A 571 35.80 -11.71 -25.48
C ALA A 571 34.25 -11.72 -25.47
N LEU A 572 33.61 -10.71 -24.89
CA LEU A 572 32.16 -10.59 -24.82
C LEU A 572 31.52 -9.85 -26.00
N LEU A 573 32.30 -9.23 -26.90
CA LEU A 573 31.77 -8.45 -28.02
C LEU A 573 30.78 -9.22 -28.92
N PRO A 574 30.97 -10.51 -29.26
CA PRO A 574 29.97 -11.26 -30.04
C PRO A 574 28.60 -11.30 -29.36
N ARG A 575 28.59 -11.37 -28.02
CA ARG A 575 27.37 -11.42 -27.23
C ARG A 575 26.77 -10.04 -27.00
N VAL A 576 27.61 -9.00 -26.90
CA VAL A 576 27.14 -7.62 -26.97
C VAL A 576 26.46 -7.38 -28.32
N ARG A 577 27.04 -7.84 -29.43
CA ARG A 577 26.44 -7.73 -30.77
C ARG A 577 25.09 -8.44 -30.86
N GLU A 578 24.98 -9.65 -30.31
CA GLU A 578 23.72 -10.41 -30.26
C GLU A 578 22.62 -9.63 -29.51
N LEU A 579 22.92 -9.13 -28.31
CA LEU A 579 21.93 -8.47 -27.48
C LEU A 579 21.66 -7.02 -27.91
N PHE A 580 22.65 -6.34 -28.49
CA PHE A 580 22.66 -4.94 -28.93
C PHE A 580 23.01 -4.82 -30.42
N PRO A 581 22.14 -5.32 -31.33
CA PRO A 581 22.41 -5.26 -32.77
C PRO A 581 22.57 -3.82 -33.28
N GLU A 582 22.02 -2.84 -32.58
CA GLU A 582 22.20 -1.43 -32.91
C GLU A 582 23.64 -0.90 -32.71
N LEU A 583 24.49 -1.64 -31.98
CA LEU A 583 25.93 -1.36 -31.81
C LEU A 583 26.80 -2.15 -32.79
N ALA A 584 26.21 -2.88 -33.74
CA ALA A 584 26.96 -3.75 -34.65
C ALA A 584 28.10 -3.00 -35.38
N GLY A 585 27.85 -1.79 -35.86
CA GLY A 585 28.88 -0.98 -36.53
C GLY A 585 30.03 -0.59 -35.59
N ASP A 586 29.73 -0.16 -34.36
CA ASP A 586 30.76 0.19 -33.38
C ASP A 586 31.58 -1.05 -32.96
N ILE A 587 30.93 -2.23 -32.86
CA ILE A 587 31.62 -3.50 -32.56
C ILE A 587 32.53 -3.94 -33.72
N ASP A 588 32.11 -3.73 -34.97
CA ASP A 588 32.95 -4.02 -36.13
C ASP A 588 34.18 -3.11 -36.16
N ASP A 589 34.04 -1.82 -35.81
CA ASP A 589 35.16 -0.91 -35.67
C ASP A 589 36.15 -1.37 -34.57
N ILE A 590 35.64 -1.83 -33.42
CA ILE A 590 36.47 -2.32 -32.31
C ILE A 590 37.21 -3.62 -32.68
N THR A 591 36.53 -4.56 -33.32
CA THR A 591 37.10 -5.88 -33.67
C THR A 591 38.10 -5.80 -34.82
N ASN A 592 37.90 -4.88 -35.76
CA ASN A 592 38.81 -4.66 -36.89
C ASN A 592 39.99 -3.72 -36.55
N ALA A 593 39.98 -3.09 -35.37
CA ALA A 593 41.07 -2.23 -34.94
C ALA A 593 42.38 -3.01 -34.75
N TRP A 594 43.35 -2.74 -35.61
CA TRP A 594 44.66 -3.37 -35.59
C TRP A 594 45.45 -2.99 -34.33
N PHE A 595 45.48 -1.70 -33.99
CA PHE A 595 46.24 -1.21 -32.85
C PHE A 595 45.36 -1.02 -31.62
N SER A 596 45.96 -1.22 -30.43
CA SER A 596 45.28 -1.01 -29.14
C SER A 596 44.74 0.40 -28.99
N PHE A 597 45.52 1.42 -29.37
CA PHE A 597 45.05 2.81 -29.28
C PHE A 597 43.83 3.07 -30.18
N THR A 598 43.80 2.54 -31.41
CA THR A 598 42.64 2.67 -32.32
C THR A 598 41.42 1.96 -31.75
N ARG A 599 41.63 0.80 -31.10
CA ARG A 599 40.59 0.06 -30.40
C ARG A 599 40.02 0.86 -29.23
N ASP A 600 40.88 1.49 -28.43
CA ASP A 600 40.48 2.34 -27.31
C ASP A 600 39.64 3.54 -27.76
N HIS A 601 39.98 4.14 -28.90
CA HIS A 601 39.17 5.19 -29.51
C HIS A 601 37.81 4.68 -29.97
N ALA A 602 37.75 3.53 -30.66
CA ALA A 602 36.49 2.91 -31.07
C ALA A 602 35.58 2.57 -29.86
N ILE A 603 36.15 2.02 -28.79
CA ILE A 603 35.41 1.77 -27.53
C ILE A 603 34.93 3.09 -26.91
N THR A 604 35.77 4.12 -26.87
CA THR A 604 35.42 5.44 -26.32
C THR A 604 34.26 6.05 -27.11
N ARG A 605 34.29 5.98 -28.44
CA ARG A 605 33.21 6.44 -29.31
C ARG A 605 31.91 5.66 -29.06
N MET A 606 31.98 4.33 -28.96
CA MET A 606 30.81 3.49 -28.65
C MET A 606 30.15 3.91 -27.32
N LEU A 607 30.93 4.07 -26.25
CA LEU A 607 30.44 4.48 -24.92
C LEU A 607 29.89 5.92 -24.91
N LEU A 608 30.47 6.82 -25.71
CA LEU A 608 29.95 8.17 -25.92
C LEU A 608 28.64 8.19 -26.71
N ARG A 609 28.43 7.25 -27.64
CA ARG A 609 27.17 7.10 -28.37
C ARG A 609 26.07 6.50 -27.51
N ALA A 610 26.41 5.52 -26.66
CA ALA A 610 25.49 4.71 -25.88
C ALA A 610 25.49 5.09 -24.37
N PRO A 611 24.84 6.19 -23.96
CA PRO A 611 24.74 6.58 -22.55
C PRO A 611 24.18 5.47 -21.64
N GLY A 612 23.37 4.53 -22.15
CA GLY A 612 22.86 3.40 -21.37
C GLY A 612 23.89 2.33 -20.97
N PHE A 613 25.14 2.39 -21.48
CA PHE A 613 26.22 1.47 -21.11
C PHE A 613 26.89 1.88 -19.78
N LEU A 614 26.16 1.63 -18.70
CA LEU A 614 26.54 1.97 -17.33
C LEU A 614 27.16 0.78 -16.59
N PRO A 615 28.07 0.98 -15.62
CA PRO A 615 28.56 -0.07 -14.72
C PRO A 615 27.52 -0.48 -13.66
N ARG A 616 26.25 -0.06 -13.79
CA ARG A 616 25.13 -0.40 -12.90
C ARG A 616 23.99 -0.96 -13.74
N ALA A 617 23.38 -2.05 -13.29
CA ALA A 617 22.24 -2.67 -13.96
C ALA A 617 20.93 -1.89 -13.71
N ARG A 618 20.86 -1.14 -12.60
CA ARG A 618 19.64 -0.43 -12.14
C ARG A 618 19.09 0.65 -13.08
N TRP A 619 19.86 1.12 -14.07
CA TRP A 619 19.37 2.04 -15.11
C TRP A 619 18.08 1.57 -15.78
N PHE A 620 17.89 0.25 -15.84
CA PHE A 620 16.72 -0.43 -16.40
C PHE A 620 15.36 -0.05 -15.78
N LYS A 621 15.33 0.44 -14.53
CA LYS A 621 14.14 0.55 -13.68
C LYS A 621 13.02 1.49 -14.18
N ARG A 622 13.27 2.40 -15.13
CA ARG A 622 12.41 3.58 -15.33
C ARG A 622 11.53 3.60 -16.59
N GLY A 623 11.22 2.46 -17.19
CA GLY A 623 10.41 2.42 -18.42
C GLY A 623 11.10 3.04 -19.65
N TRP A 624 12.32 3.57 -19.48
CA TRP A 624 13.13 4.21 -20.52
C TRP A 624 13.75 3.23 -21.53
N LEU A 625 13.58 1.92 -21.35
CA LEU A 625 13.87 0.94 -22.42
C LEU A 625 13.13 1.28 -23.71
N GLN A 626 11.97 1.93 -23.59
CA GLN A 626 11.24 2.43 -24.75
C GLN A 626 12.01 3.48 -25.56
N GLN A 627 13.02 4.14 -24.97
CA GLN A 627 13.80 5.17 -25.67
C GLN A 627 15.11 4.63 -26.28
N GLY A 628 15.56 3.43 -25.91
CA GLY A 628 16.76 2.79 -26.46
C GLY A 628 18.09 3.23 -25.79
N ILE A 629 19.19 2.51 -26.07
CA ILE A 629 20.51 2.72 -25.41
C ILE A 629 21.19 4.04 -25.79
N PHE A 630 20.74 4.68 -26.87
CA PHE A 630 21.25 5.96 -27.38
C PHE A 630 20.50 7.17 -26.81
N ALA A 631 19.39 6.95 -26.09
CA ALA A 631 18.59 8.01 -25.53
C ALA A 631 19.27 8.68 -24.33
N VAL A 632 19.02 9.99 -24.19
CA VAL A 632 19.54 10.81 -23.10
C VAL A 632 18.41 11.12 -22.12
N ASP A 633 18.55 10.71 -20.86
CA ASP A 633 17.69 11.10 -19.75
C ASP A 633 18.03 12.54 -19.31
N GLY A 634 17.20 13.49 -19.74
CA GLY A 634 17.32 14.89 -19.34
C GLY A 634 16.85 15.17 -17.91
N GLN A 635 16.08 14.27 -17.29
CA GLN A 635 15.53 14.45 -15.94
C GLN A 635 16.47 13.90 -14.86
N ASN A 636 17.23 12.85 -15.17
CA ASN A 636 18.22 12.27 -14.27
C ASN A 636 19.57 11.98 -14.92
N PRO A 637 20.31 13.02 -15.32
CA PRO A 637 21.57 12.84 -16.03
C PRO A 637 22.64 12.07 -15.24
N SER A 638 22.51 11.99 -13.90
CA SER A 638 23.51 11.33 -13.05
C SER A 638 23.33 9.82 -12.85
N ASP A 639 22.14 9.27 -13.10
CA ASP A 639 21.91 7.81 -13.10
C ASP A 639 21.36 7.29 -14.44
N GLY A 640 20.88 8.18 -15.30
CA GLY A 640 20.14 7.88 -16.53
C GLY A 640 20.97 7.89 -17.80
N ASN A 641 22.20 8.42 -17.75
CA ASN A 641 23.11 8.53 -18.89
C ASN A 641 24.45 7.88 -18.57
N TRP A 642 25.57 8.58 -18.72
CA TRP A 642 26.89 8.08 -18.30
C TRP A 642 27.04 7.99 -16.78
N TRP A 643 28.05 7.24 -16.34
CA TRP A 643 28.21 6.90 -14.94
C TRP A 643 28.83 8.01 -14.10
N CYS A 644 28.46 7.99 -12.83
CA CYS A 644 29.26 8.56 -11.76
C CYS A 644 30.24 7.52 -11.21
N PRO A 645 31.33 7.94 -10.53
CA PRO A 645 32.08 7.07 -9.62
C PRO A 645 31.11 6.38 -8.68
N LEU A 646 31.38 5.09 -8.43
CA LEU A 646 30.44 4.25 -7.71
C LEU A 646 30.36 4.67 -6.24
N ASP A 647 29.22 5.19 -5.81
CA ASP A 647 28.99 5.48 -4.39
C ASP A 647 28.55 4.20 -3.65
N THR A 648 29.54 3.43 -3.19
CA THR A 648 29.34 2.13 -2.54
C THR A 648 28.43 2.23 -1.31
N SER A 649 28.51 3.33 -0.56
CA SER A 649 27.65 3.56 0.60
C SER A 649 26.19 3.78 0.19
N ALA A 650 25.95 4.50 -0.92
CA ALA A 650 24.59 4.71 -1.42
C ALA A 650 24.00 3.40 -1.92
N ILE A 651 24.77 2.61 -2.68
CA ILE A 651 24.30 1.34 -3.25
C ILE A 651 24.03 0.31 -2.15
N LYS A 652 24.89 0.20 -1.12
CA LYS A 652 24.61 -0.67 0.03
C LYS A 652 23.30 -0.30 0.73
N THR A 653 23.05 1.00 0.89
CA THR A 653 21.83 1.51 1.51
C THR A 653 20.62 1.20 0.63
N GLU A 654 20.73 1.45 -0.67
CA GLU A 654 19.72 1.08 -1.66
C GLU A 654 19.40 -0.42 -1.67
N MET A 655 20.42 -1.28 -1.55
CA MET A 655 20.25 -2.71 -1.38
C MET A 655 19.53 -3.04 -0.09
N LEU A 656 19.94 -2.48 1.05
CA LEU A 656 19.25 -2.70 2.32
C LEU A 656 17.75 -2.41 2.21
N PHE A 657 17.36 -1.30 1.58
CA PHE A 657 15.95 -0.97 1.42
C PHE A 657 15.24 -1.80 0.35
N GLY A 658 15.74 -1.76 -0.88
CA GLY A 658 15.05 -2.36 -2.02
C GLY A 658 15.09 -3.89 -2.04
N PHE A 659 16.17 -4.50 -1.53
CA PHE A 659 16.30 -5.96 -1.47
C PHE A 659 15.76 -6.53 -0.16
N TYR A 660 15.94 -5.86 0.99
CA TYR A 660 15.61 -6.46 2.29
C TYR A 660 14.45 -5.80 3.02
N ALA A 661 14.52 -4.50 3.30
CA ALA A 661 13.52 -3.85 4.13
C ALA A 661 12.14 -3.79 3.46
N ASP A 662 12.08 -3.43 2.18
CA ASP A 662 10.80 -3.27 1.46
C ASP A 662 10.07 -4.60 1.26
N PRO A 663 10.71 -5.71 0.84
CA PRO A 663 10.04 -7.01 0.79
C PRO A 663 9.53 -7.52 2.16
N LEU A 664 10.24 -7.17 3.24
CA LEU A 664 9.83 -7.53 4.60
C LEU A 664 8.73 -6.62 5.15
N ARG A 665 8.49 -5.45 4.56
CA ARG A 665 7.35 -4.58 4.87
C ARG A 665 6.09 -5.14 4.19
N ALA A 666 4.96 -5.11 4.88
CA ALA A 666 3.69 -5.50 4.27
C ALA A 666 3.30 -4.48 3.16
N PRO A 667 2.60 -4.87 2.08
CA PRO A 667 2.44 -4.07 0.85
C PRO A 667 1.65 -2.75 0.94
N ARG A 668 1.33 -2.23 2.13
CA ARG A 668 0.34 -1.14 2.32
C ARG A 668 0.71 0.22 1.74
N ALA A 669 1.92 0.43 1.21
CA ALA A 669 2.35 1.74 0.70
C ALA A 669 3.01 1.68 -0.70
N GLN A 670 2.46 0.88 -1.63
CA GLN A 670 2.86 0.94 -3.05
C GLN A 670 2.73 2.34 -3.69
N GLY A 671 2.13 3.32 -3.00
CA GLY A 671 2.06 4.71 -3.45
C GLY A 671 3.29 5.58 -3.16
N PHE A 672 4.20 5.17 -2.26
CA PHE A 672 5.39 5.97 -1.95
C PHE A 672 6.62 5.42 -2.67
N TRP A 673 6.84 5.95 -3.86
CA TRP A 673 8.11 5.87 -4.56
C TRP A 673 9.19 6.48 -3.65
N PHE A 674 9.93 5.65 -2.92
CA PHE A 674 11.28 6.01 -2.53
C PHE A 674 12.12 6.07 -3.81
N GLY A 675 11.93 7.16 -4.56
CA GLY A 675 12.90 7.56 -5.55
C GLY A 675 14.24 7.65 -4.83
N SER A 676 15.29 7.16 -5.47
CA SER A 676 16.70 7.25 -5.07
C SER A 676 17.20 8.69 -4.86
N TYR A 677 16.29 9.68 -4.77
CA TYR A 677 16.53 11.10 -4.62
C TYR A 677 16.51 11.58 -3.17
N TYR A 678 15.94 10.81 -2.24
CA TYR A 678 16.03 11.17 -0.84
C TYR A 678 17.38 10.74 -0.31
N SER A 679 18.33 11.67 -0.36
CA SER A 679 19.54 11.57 0.43
C SER A 679 19.14 11.42 1.90
N LEU A 680 19.32 10.22 2.45
CA LEU A 680 19.18 10.03 3.88
C LEU A 680 20.13 11.00 4.58
N PRO A 681 19.71 11.60 5.72
CA PRO A 681 20.63 12.35 6.55
C PRO A 681 21.91 11.54 6.80
N LYS A 682 23.07 12.22 6.83
CA LYS A 682 24.38 11.56 6.92
C LYS A 682 24.48 10.55 8.07
N SER A 683 23.81 10.82 9.20
CA SER A 683 23.73 9.91 10.35
C SER A 683 23.00 8.60 10.04
N ASP A 684 21.91 8.68 9.28
CA ASP A 684 21.06 7.52 8.98
C ASP A 684 21.71 6.65 7.92
N ARG A 685 22.49 7.28 7.03
CA ARG A 685 23.31 6.57 6.06
C ARG A 685 24.37 5.70 6.73
N THR A 686 25.07 6.18 7.76
CA THR A 686 26.05 5.37 8.49
C THR A 686 25.39 4.14 9.13
N THR A 687 24.24 4.32 9.77
CA THR A 687 23.46 3.22 10.37
C THR A 687 23.00 2.22 9.31
N GLY A 688 22.46 2.71 8.18
CA GLY A 688 22.02 1.88 7.06
C GLY A 688 23.17 1.10 6.42
N VAL A 689 24.36 1.70 6.27
CA VAL A 689 25.54 0.99 5.77
C VAL A 689 25.97 -0.13 6.72
N ALA A 690 25.99 0.12 8.03
CA ALA A 690 26.33 -0.91 9.02
C ALA A 690 25.33 -2.08 9.00
N GLN A 691 24.03 -1.80 8.87
CA GLN A 691 22.99 -2.81 8.72
C GLN A 691 23.13 -3.59 7.40
N ALA A 692 23.44 -2.90 6.31
CA ALA A 692 23.73 -3.52 5.01
C ALA A 692 24.93 -4.48 5.11
N ASP A 693 26.01 -4.11 5.81
CA ASP A 693 27.18 -4.97 5.97
C ASP A 693 26.87 -6.23 6.78
N GLN A 694 26.03 -6.13 7.82
CA GLN A 694 25.54 -7.30 8.55
C GLN A 694 24.70 -8.23 7.65
N LEU A 695 23.85 -7.63 6.81
CA LEU A 695 23.03 -8.38 5.85
C LEU A 695 23.90 -9.10 4.82
N ILE A 696 24.92 -8.43 4.28
CA ILE A 696 25.89 -9.00 3.34
C ILE A 696 26.62 -10.19 3.96
N ALA A 697 27.02 -10.09 5.23
CA ALA A 697 27.71 -11.17 5.93
C ALA A 697 26.81 -12.39 6.16
N TRP A 698 25.51 -12.17 6.38
CA TRP A 698 24.55 -13.24 6.65
C TRP A 698 24.03 -13.92 5.38
N HIS A 699 23.63 -13.15 4.36
CA HIS A 699 22.86 -13.67 3.23
C HIS A 699 23.74 -14.39 2.19
N PRO A 700 23.49 -15.67 1.84
CA PRO A 700 24.36 -16.45 0.96
C PRO A 700 24.66 -15.80 -0.39
N LEU A 701 23.65 -15.24 -1.06
CA LEU A 701 23.80 -14.54 -2.33
C LEU A 701 24.68 -13.29 -2.23
N LEU A 702 24.58 -12.55 -1.12
CA LEU A 702 25.31 -11.29 -0.95
C LEU A 702 26.78 -11.52 -0.60
N ARG A 703 27.15 -12.74 -0.17
CA ARG A 703 28.56 -13.10 0.00
C ARG A 703 29.34 -13.16 -1.31
N LEU A 704 28.64 -13.18 -2.45
CA LEU A 704 29.25 -13.10 -3.77
C LEU A 704 29.75 -11.69 -4.12
N ILE A 705 29.41 -10.67 -3.31
CA ILE A 705 29.86 -9.30 -3.51
C ILE A 705 31.39 -9.24 -3.43
N ASP A 706 32.02 -8.81 -4.52
CA ASP A 706 33.45 -8.53 -4.56
C ASP A 706 33.68 -7.08 -4.09
N LYS A 707 34.07 -6.95 -2.81
CA LYS A 707 34.35 -5.65 -2.20
C LYS A 707 35.51 -4.92 -2.90
N SER A 708 36.48 -5.65 -3.43
CA SER A 708 37.64 -5.05 -4.12
C SER A 708 37.25 -4.48 -5.48
N GLU A 709 36.38 -5.18 -6.20
CA GLU A 709 35.80 -4.67 -7.45
C GLU A 709 34.99 -3.38 -7.21
N LEU A 710 34.12 -3.38 -6.20
CA LEU A 710 33.31 -2.20 -5.86
C LEU A 710 34.16 -1.01 -5.42
N GLU A 711 35.21 -1.25 -4.64
CA GLU A 711 36.15 -0.21 -4.23
C GLU A 711 36.87 0.36 -5.46
N ALA A 712 37.39 -0.49 -6.36
CA ALA A 712 38.03 -0.05 -7.59
C ALA A 712 37.08 0.79 -8.47
N LEU A 713 35.82 0.35 -8.63
CA LEU A 713 34.78 1.11 -9.35
C LEU A 713 34.41 2.44 -8.69
N SER A 714 34.60 2.57 -7.37
CA SER A 714 34.38 3.84 -6.66
C SER A 714 35.43 4.90 -6.98
N HIS A 715 36.63 4.47 -7.39
CA HIS A 715 37.74 5.34 -7.81
C HIS A 715 37.76 5.63 -9.31
N VAL A 716 36.95 4.92 -10.09
CA VAL A 716 36.80 5.20 -11.53
C VAL A 716 36.21 6.60 -11.70
N GLN A 717 36.86 7.39 -12.56
CA GLN A 717 36.38 8.72 -12.91
C GLN A 717 34.98 8.67 -13.54
N SER A 718 34.21 9.76 -13.41
CA SER A 718 32.91 9.87 -14.07
C SER A 718 33.04 9.67 -15.58
N GLY A 719 32.02 9.07 -16.20
CA GLY A 719 31.98 8.83 -17.64
C GLY A 719 32.25 10.10 -18.46
N PRO A 720 31.64 11.26 -18.15
CA PRO A 720 31.92 12.51 -18.85
C PRO A 720 33.39 12.90 -18.80
N LYS A 721 34.07 12.67 -17.68
CA LYS A 721 35.49 13.02 -17.53
C LYS A 721 36.37 12.07 -18.34
N ILE A 722 36.35 10.77 -18.02
CA ILE A 722 37.27 9.81 -18.63
C ILE A 722 37.06 9.67 -20.14
N LEU A 723 35.81 9.71 -20.62
CA LEU A 723 35.53 9.59 -22.04
C LEU A 723 35.93 10.86 -22.81
N SER A 724 35.71 12.05 -22.24
CA SER A 724 36.13 13.31 -22.88
C SER A 724 37.64 13.46 -22.89
N GLU A 725 38.31 13.12 -21.79
CA GLU A 725 39.77 13.14 -21.71
C GLU A 725 40.40 12.15 -22.71
N ARG A 726 39.82 10.95 -22.88
CA ARG A 726 40.26 10.00 -23.91
C ARG A 726 40.03 10.51 -25.34
N ALA A 727 38.88 11.15 -25.60
CA ALA A 727 38.59 11.74 -26.91
C ALA A 727 39.58 12.87 -27.25
N VAL A 728 39.89 13.73 -26.28
CA VAL A 728 40.88 14.81 -26.42
C VAL A 728 42.30 14.25 -26.56
N ALA A 729 42.65 13.22 -25.80
CA ALA A 729 43.96 12.57 -25.90
C ALA A 729 44.18 11.98 -27.31
N TRP A 730 43.16 11.32 -27.88
CA TRP A 730 43.20 10.87 -29.27
C TRP A 730 43.38 12.05 -30.24
N ALA A 731 42.60 13.12 -30.07
CA ALA A 731 42.72 14.31 -30.92
C ALA A 731 44.12 14.95 -30.86
N SER A 732 44.79 14.89 -29.71
CA SER A 732 46.16 15.39 -29.56
C SER A 732 47.22 14.50 -30.23
N TRP A 733 46.93 13.21 -30.41
CA TRP A 733 47.77 12.25 -31.11
C TRP A 733 47.54 12.24 -32.63
N SER A 734 46.33 12.62 -33.04
CA SER A 734 45.93 12.76 -34.43
C SER A 734 46.89 13.70 -35.17
N ASN A 735 47.39 13.23 -36.29
CA ASN A 735 48.30 13.98 -37.16
C ASN A 735 48.00 13.68 -38.63
N TRP A 736 48.79 14.22 -39.54
CA TRP A 736 48.53 14.09 -40.98
C TRP A 736 48.54 12.63 -41.47
N LEU A 737 49.30 11.73 -40.85
CA LEU A 737 49.34 10.30 -41.22
C LEU A 737 48.05 9.58 -40.82
N THR A 738 47.55 9.81 -39.61
CA THR A 738 46.30 9.21 -39.13
C THR A 738 45.10 9.75 -39.91
N TRP A 739 45.15 11.04 -40.29
CA TRP A 739 44.13 11.64 -41.15
C TRP A 739 44.15 11.07 -42.57
N ALA A 740 45.31 11.01 -43.22
CA ALA A 740 45.45 10.49 -44.58
C ALA A 740 45.11 9.00 -44.69
N SER A 741 45.32 8.22 -43.62
CA SER A 741 44.94 6.81 -43.53
C SER A 741 43.46 6.59 -43.17
N GLY A 742 42.70 7.67 -42.91
CA GLY A 742 41.29 7.59 -42.56
C GLY A 742 41.01 7.10 -41.14
N LEU A 743 42.02 6.98 -40.28
CA LEU A 743 41.87 6.57 -38.88
C LEU A 743 41.08 7.60 -38.06
N ASP A 744 41.13 8.88 -38.44
CA ASP A 744 40.45 9.97 -37.73
C ASP A 744 39.06 10.32 -38.30
N LYS A 745 38.49 9.50 -39.18
CA LYS A 745 37.22 9.80 -39.86
C LYS A 745 36.05 10.09 -38.87
N ASP A 746 36.08 9.47 -37.69
CA ASP A 746 35.02 9.60 -36.68
C ASP A 746 35.40 10.51 -35.50
N LEU A 747 36.59 11.13 -35.55
CA LEU A 747 37.05 12.03 -34.49
C LEU A 747 36.13 13.25 -34.30
N PRO A 748 35.59 13.90 -35.34
CA PRO A 748 34.66 15.01 -35.16
C PRO A 748 33.36 14.61 -34.42
N GLU A 749 32.81 13.42 -34.73
CA GLU A 749 31.66 12.88 -33.99
C GLU A 749 32.03 12.61 -32.53
N THR A 750 33.19 11.98 -32.31
CA THR A 750 33.67 11.63 -30.96
C THR A 750 33.81 12.86 -30.07
N LEU A 751 34.39 13.95 -30.58
CA LEU A 751 34.54 15.21 -29.84
C LEU A 751 33.18 15.88 -29.58
N HIS A 752 32.25 15.87 -30.54
CA HIS A 752 30.88 16.34 -30.33
C HIS A 752 30.18 15.56 -29.20
N LEU A 753 30.29 14.23 -29.21
CA LEU A 753 29.68 13.39 -28.20
C LEU A 753 30.33 13.57 -26.83
N ALA A 754 31.64 13.84 -26.76
CA ALA A 754 32.34 14.20 -25.53
C ALA A 754 31.73 15.46 -24.90
N VAL A 755 31.53 16.53 -25.70
CA VAL A 755 30.84 17.75 -25.25
C VAL A 755 29.39 17.46 -24.84
N ARG A 756 28.69 16.55 -25.54
CA ARG A 756 27.33 16.12 -25.16
C ARG A 756 27.31 15.40 -23.80
N ALA A 757 28.30 14.55 -23.54
CA ALA A 757 28.41 13.79 -22.30
C ALA A 757 28.63 14.69 -21.09
N THR A 758 29.34 15.81 -21.25
CA THR A 758 29.53 16.79 -20.14
C THR A 758 28.24 17.51 -19.77
N ARG A 759 27.34 17.78 -20.73
CA ARG A 759 26.04 18.42 -20.49
C ARG A 759 25.05 17.54 -19.74
N PHE A 760 25.01 16.26 -20.12
CA PHE A 760 23.97 15.33 -19.69
C PHE A 760 24.50 14.17 -18.85
N GLY A 761 25.77 14.18 -18.44
CA GLY A 761 26.32 13.11 -17.62
C GLY A 761 26.30 13.39 -16.12
N CYS A 762 27.14 12.64 -15.40
CA CYS A 762 27.23 12.67 -13.95
C CYS A 762 27.54 14.04 -13.36
N ARG A 763 26.59 14.67 -12.68
CA ARG A 763 26.78 15.99 -12.02
C ARG A 763 27.34 15.88 -10.60
N ARG A 764 27.45 14.67 -10.06
CA ARG A 764 27.92 14.42 -8.69
C ARG A 764 29.44 14.51 -8.52
N SER A 765 30.19 14.54 -9.62
CA SER A 765 31.66 14.45 -9.61
C SER A 765 32.38 15.78 -9.87
N GLY A 766 31.70 16.90 -9.63
CA GLY A 766 32.27 18.24 -9.77
C GLY A 766 32.06 18.85 -11.15
N ALA A 767 32.81 19.91 -11.44
CA ALA A 767 32.64 20.70 -12.67
C ALA A 767 33.21 19.99 -13.91
N HIS A 768 32.53 20.15 -15.05
CA HIS A 768 32.92 19.51 -16.31
C HIS A 768 33.60 20.46 -17.31
N GLY A 769 33.75 21.74 -16.95
CA GLY A 769 34.13 22.81 -17.87
C GLY A 769 35.45 22.57 -18.60
N ALA A 770 36.49 22.11 -17.91
CA ALA A 770 37.83 21.99 -18.49
C ALA A 770 37.89 21.03 -19.68
N TYR A 771 37.41 19.79 -19.50
CA TYR A 771 37.41 18.79 -20.57
C TYR A 771 36.28 18.99 -21.59
N SER A 772 35.15 19.60 -21.20
CA SER A 772 34.13 20.03 -22.16
C SER A 772 34.67 21.09 -23.12
N ARG A 773 35.45 22.05 -22.59
CA ARG A 773 36.05 23.12 -23.37
C ARG A 773 37.14 22.59 -24.29
N ALA A 774 38.03 21.74 -23.78
CA ALA A 774 39.10 21.14 -24.59
C ALA A 774 38.52 20.38 -25.79
N ALA A 775 37.52 19.51 -25.57
CA ALA A 775 36.88 18.78 -26.68
C ALA A 775 36.21 19.72 -27.70
N PHE A 776 35.58 20.80 -27.22
CA PHE A 776 34.97 21.82 -28.06
C PHE A 776 36.00 22.58 -28.90
N GLU A 777 37.08 23.06 -28.28
CA GLU A 777 38.15 23.80 -28.97
C GLU A 777 38.81 22.91 -30.03
N TYR A 778 39.18 21.68 -29.70
CA TYR A 778 39.71 20.72 -30.68
C TYR A 778 38.78 20.51 -31.87
N LEU A 779 37.47 20.34 -31.62
CA LEU A 779 36.47 20.14 -32.66
C LEU A 779 36.37 21.36 -33.60
N HIS A 780 36.30 22.56 -33.03
CA HIS A 780 36.14 23.79 -33.81
C HIS A 780 37.42 24.19 -34.55
N ASP A 781 38.58 23.99 -33.94
CA ASP A 781 39.87 24.38 -34.51
C ASP A 781 40.29 23.47 -35.67
N HIS A 782 40.07 22.15 -35.54
CA HIS A 782 40.56 21.17 -36.51
C HIS A 782 39.49 20.72 -37.51
N TYR A 783 38.21 20.86 -37.16
CA TYR A 783 37.10 20.43 -38.01
C TYR A 783 36.02 21.52 -38.20
N PRO A 784 36.38 22.78 -38.52
CA PRO A 784 35.44 23.90 -38.53
C PRO A 784 34.23 23.71 -39.46
N SER A 785 34.40 22.97 -40.56
CA SER A 785 33.36 22.73 -41.57
C SER A 785 32.49 21.49 -41.32
N SER A 786 32.82 20.67 -40.31
CA SER A 786 32.10 19.41 -40.06
C SER A 786 30.67 19.68 -39.56
N ASP A 787 29.75 18.77 -39.87
CA ASP A 787 28.37 18.87 -39.34
C ASP A 787 28.32 18.73 -37.82
N TRP A 788 29.31 18.07 -37.23
CA TRP A 788 29.45 17.91 -35.78
C TRP A 788 29.82 19.22 -35.09
N THR A 789 30.67 20.03 -35.72
CA THR A 789 31.00 21.38 -35.25
C THR A 789 29.77 22.27 -35.24
N LYS A 790 28.97 22.25 -36.33
CA LYS A 790 27.69 22.98 -36.42
C LYS A 790 26.70 22.55 -35.33
N LYS A 791 26.67 21.26 -34.98
CA LYS A 791 25.82 20.69 -33.91
C LYS A 791 26.35 20.98 -32.49
N THR A 792 27.54 21.56 -32.35
CA THR A 792 28.20 21.83 -31.06
C THR A 792 28.46 23.31 -30.87
N PRO A 793 27.44 24.17 -30.71
CA PRO A 793 27.63 25.61 -30.61
C PRO A 793 28.21 26.08 -29.27
N PHE A 794 28.15 25.24 -28.22
CA PHE A 794 28.58 25.59 -26.88
C PHE A 794 29.33 24.43 -26.22
N TRP A 795 30.21 24.78 -25.27
CA TRP A 795 30.73 23.87 -24.25
C TRP A 795 30.05 24.15 -22.90
N PHE A 796 30.10 23.18 -21.97
CA PHE A 796 29.32 23.23 -20.73
C PHE A 796 30.22 23.23 -19.49
N ASN A 797 29.98 24.19 -18.60
CA ASN A 797 30.59 24.25 -17.27
C ASN A 797 29.50 24.23 -16.20
N GLU A 798 28.86 23.09 -15.99
CA GLU A 798 27.86 22.98 -14.93
C GLU A 798 28.56 23.02 -13.57
N GLN A 799 28.39 24.14 -12.85
CA GLN A 799 29.01 24.41 -11.54
C GLN A 799 28.02 24.55 -10.38
N LYS A 800 26.71 24.42 -10.59
CA LYS A 800 25.75 24.55 -9.49
C LYS A 800 25.31 23.17 -8.98
N PRO A 801 25.89 22.65 -7.87
CA PRO A 801 25.19 21.66 -7.07
C PRO A 801 23.84 22.27 -6.66
N ARG A 802 22.74 21.58 -6.98
CA ARG A 802 21.41 21.95 -6.50
C ARG A 802 21.25 21.57 -5.03
#